data_AF-A0A4D6L081-F1
#
_entry.id   AF-A0A4D6L081-F1
#
_cell.length_a   1.000
_cell.length_b   1.000
_cell.length_c   1.000
_cell.angle_alpha   90.00
_cell.angle_beta   90.00
_cell.angle_gamma   90.00
#
_symmetry.space_group_name_H-M   'P 1'
#
loop_
_entity.id
_entity.type
_entity.pdbx_description
1 polymer ?
#
loop_
_entity_poly.entity_id
_entity_poly.type
_entity_poly.pdbx_seq_one_letter_code
_entity_poly.pdbx_strand_id
1 'polypeptide(L)'
;MDVTKWKQAKKIVLTKPFSIEGESDAEPFYRAPNLLRRLLSLLKNLPPVFNLPKSQLQCYGESVYCTSSNLLRKCNTEKSPVDRFTSVVAWSISTTRPSYFGVAPYNPILGETHHVSKGNLNVLLEQVSVNPPVSALHATDEKENIEMIWWQQPIPRFRGTSIETEVHGKRQLKLLNHGETYEMNCPHLSIRILPVPRMDWVGNVNIRCPETGLVAEISYTSSYSLLGFGGNRKLVKGKILDPSSFKVLYEVDGHWDRTVQVKDTNSGEVRVIYDAKEVISGLKTPIVKDAESVWTSESAVVWGELSEAIMRNEWEKARAEKEGVEERERKMLPPEFNMPKSELQCYAECVYSTALDILSNLNGGNTPLNRLINVVAWTISTVRPFWVSHHPPVSALHATDSKENIEIIWCNSTSPKFTGTSVEVRVHGIRQLKLHNHGETYEMNSPDLLLRIFPVPGVDWVGNVTIRCIETGLVAELSYHSQSFFGFGTNRRLVKGKIFDSLSKKILYKIEGHWDSTVTVKNTENAEVRVIYDAKQVISGLQPPIVKDPESVWATETAHVWSELSEAILNKEWEKAEEAKKSIEERQRELRRERESKGENWVPKHFTVSYSKEKGWNCSPIEKWLPPMFNMAKSQLQCYAESIYCTASDLLSNINSGETPLDRLILVVAWAISTTRPLSFGVAPYNPTLGETHHVSNGNLNLLMEQVSHHPPVSALYATDDKENIGITWCHSPVSKFNGTSIETKVHGKRQLKLHNHGETYEMNSPNLVIRILPIPGTEWVGNLSIRCLETGLVAELNYMTQSFFGFGGGRRQIKGKIYDSLSMKILHKIEGHWDRTVTVKSTSNAEERVIYDAREVISGLQAPIVKNPESVWPTETALVWGELSEAILSKDWEKAREAKKIVEERQRELLREREAKGENWTPKHFLVSYTKQEGWHCSPITNSVPNAPIVTL
;
A
#
# COMPACT_ATOMS: atom_id res chain seq x y z
N MET A 1 -18.26 -33.34 -6.49
CA MET A 1 -17.25 -33.14 -7.56
C MET A 1 -17.59 -34.08 -8.69
N ASP A 2 -17.93 -33.55 -9.86
CA ASP A 2 -18.36 -34.34 -11.02
C ASP A 2 -17.15 -34.67 -11.89
N VAL A 3 -16.83 -35.97 -12.00
CA VAL A 3 -15.60 -36.55 -12.59
C VAL A 3 -15.64 -36.52 -14.13
N THR A 4 -16.69 -35.95 -14.74
CA THR A 4 -16.94 -36.08 -16.18
C THR A 4 -16.48 -34.89 -17.06
N LYS A 5 -15.93 -33.80 -16.49
CA LYS A 5 -15.42 -32.64 -17.27
C LYS A 5 -13.93 -32.67 -17.65
N TRP A 6 -13.16 -33.68 -17.27
CA TRP A 6 -11.71 -33.76 -17.53
C TRP A 6 -11.29 -34.60 -18.75
N LYS A 7 -12.16 -34.75 -19.76
CA LYS A 7 -11.77 -35.30 -21.06
C LYS A 7 -11.44 -34.21 -22.09
N GLN A 8 -10.66 -33.20 -21.70
CA GLN A 8 -9.85 -32.46 -22.67
C GLN A 8 -8.59 -33.28 -22.92
N ALA A 9 -8.30 -33.62 -24.17
CA ALA A 9 -7.13 -34.40 -24.55
C ALA A 9 -5.86 -33.75 -23.95
N LYS A 10 -5.12 -34.50 -23.12
CA LYS A 10 -3.82 -34.05 -22.59
C LYS A 10 -2.93 -33.67 -23.76
N LYS A 11 -2.60 -32.39 -23.93
CA LYS A 11 -1.67 -31.97 -24.97
C LYS A 11 -0.25 -32.23 -24.50
N ILE A 12 0.44 -33.15 -25.17
CA ILE A 12 1.81 -33.55 -24.88
C ILE A 12 2.71 -33.03 -26.00
N VAL A 13 3.70 -32.20 -25.68
CA VAL A 13 4.61 -31.63 -26.68
C VAL A 13 6.06 -31.96 -26.33
N LEU A 14 6.77 -32.53 -27.31
CA LEU A 14 8.21 -32.83 -27.25
C LEU A 14 8.90 -32.19 -28.45
N THR A 15 10.05 -31.59 -28.24
CA THR A 15 10.82 -30.89 -29.29
C THR A 15 12.23 -31.47 -29.40
N LYS A 16 12.89 -31.27 -30.55
CA LYS A 16 14.13 -31.97 -30.88
C LYS A 16 15.31 -31.53 -29.99
N PRO A 17 16.18 -32.44 -29.53
CA PRO A 17 17.38 -32.09 -28.74
C PRO A 17 18.36 -31.23 -29.53
N PHE A 18 19.15 -30.42 -28.82
CA PHE A 18 20.17 -29.57 -29.45
C PHE A 18 21.35 -30.39 -29.99
N SER A 19 21.68 -30.20 -31.27
CA SER A 19 22.88 -30.75 -31.92
C SER A 19 23.89 -29.66 -32.28
N ILE A 20 25.16 -30.04 -32.51
CA ILE A 20 26.22 -29.13 -32.97
C ILE A 20 25.92 -28.55 -34.37
N GLU A 21 25.23 -29.29 -35.21
CA GLU A 21 24.97 -28.95 -36.62
C GLU A 21 23.92 -27.82 -36.79
N GLY A 22 23.34 -27.32 -35.70
CA GLY A 22 22.21 -26.40 -35.68
C GLY A 22 22.54 -24.90 -35.53
N GLU A 23 23.74 -24.42 -35.86
CA GLU A 23 24.02 -22.96 -35.83
C GLU A 23 23.18 -22.14 -36.84
N SER A 24 22.45 -22.78 -37.76
CA SER A 24 21.39 -22.12 -38.53
C SER A 24 20.05 -22.20 -37.77
N ASP A 25 19.44 -21.04 -37.48
CA ASP A 25 18.11 -20.82 -36.86
C ASP A 25 16.91 -21.44 -37.63
N ALA A 26 17.03 -22.68 -38.12
CA ALA A 26 16.09 -23.32 -39.03
C ALA A 26 15.61 -24.68 -38.49
N GLU A 27 14.97 -24.68 -37.32
CA GLU A 27 13.90 -25.66 -37.11
C GLU A 27 12.67 -25.19 -37.90
N PRO A 28 11.90 -26.07 -38.56
CA PRO A 28 10.73 -25.66 -39.35
C PRO A 28 9.64 -24.97 -38.51
N PHE A 29 9.68 -25.14 -37.19
CA PHE A 29 8.60 -24.79 -36.26
C PHE A 29 8.98 -23.76 -35.19
N TYR A 30 10.26 -23.37 -35.07
CA TYR A 30 10.69 -22.29 -34.17
C TYR A 30 11.88 -21.54 -34.76
N ARG A 31 11.73 -20.22 -34.94
CA ARG A 31 12.81 -19.33 -35.39
C ARG A 31 13.17 -18.39 -34.26
N ALA A 32 14.33 -18.64 -33.64
CA ALA A 32 14.83 -17.79 -32.57
C ALA A 32 14.97 -16.33 -33.08
N PRO A 33 14.60 -15.31 -32.28
CA PRO A 33 14.69 -13.90 -32.69
C PRO A 33 16.09 -13.51 -33.15
N ASN A 34 16.26 -12.50 -34.00
CA ASN A 34 17.61 -12.07 -34.39
C ASN A 34 18.43 -11.56 -33.18
N LEU A 35 19.76 -11.52 -33.32
CA LEU A 35 20.69 -11.16 -32.23
C LEU A 35 20.36 -9.80 -31.58
N LEU A 36 19.91 -8.82 -32.35
CA LEU A 36 19.49 -7.51 -31.84
C LEU A 36 18.26 -7.63 -30.93
N ARG A 37 17.25 -8.42 -31.33
CA ARG A 37 16.07 -8.70 -30.49
C ARG A 37 16.43 -9.53 -29.25
N ARG A 38 17.38 -10.47 -29.35
CA ARG A 38 17.91 -11.25 -28.21
C ARG A 38 18.68 -10.38 -27.22
N LEU A 39 19.38 -9.35 -27.70
CA LEU A 39 20.02 -8.35 -26.84
C LEU A 39 18.99 -7.47 -26.14
N LEU A 40 17.93 -7.06 -26.84
CA LEU A 40 16.85 -6.24 -26.28
C LEU A 40 15.97 -7.00 -25.27
N SER A 41 15.87 -8.33 -25.34
CA SER A 41 15.05 -9.14 -24.43
C SER A 41 15.63 -9.30 -23.04
N LEU A 42 16.94 -9.13 -22.88
CA LEU A 42 17.62 -9.11 -21.57
C LEU A 42 17.16 -7.94 -20.66
N LEU A 43 16.40 -6.98 -21.22
CA LEU A 43 15.94 -5.76 -20.54
C LEU A 43 14.44 -5.80 -20.13
N LYS A 44 13.75 -6.95 -20.27
CA LYS A 44 12.32 -7.16 -19.96
C LYS A 44 12.07 -8.58 -19.41
N ASN A 45 10.91 -8.81 -18.75
CA ASN A 45 10.44 -10.19 -18.50
C ASN A 45 10.37 -10.94 -19.83
N LEU A 46 11.09 -12.07 -19.98
CA LEU A 46 11.23 -12.77 -21.27
C LEU A 46 9.84 -13.08 -21.86
N PRO A 47 9.44 -12.43 -22.96
CA PRO A 47 8.23 -12.82 -23.66
C PRO A 47 8.34 -14.26 -24.18
N PRO A 48 7.23 -15.00 -24.36
CA PRO A 48 7.25 -16.39 -24.82
C PRO A 48 8.07 -16.66 -26.09
N VAL A 49 8.23 -15.66 -26.96
CA VAL A 49 9.08 -15.75 -28.17
C VAL A 49 10.58 -16.01 -27.89
N PHE A 50 11.04 -15.70 -26.68
CA PHE A 50 12.41 -15.97 -26.22
C PHE A 50 12.49 -17.23 -25.35
N ASN A 51 11.40 -17.98 -25.21
CA ASN A 51 11.43 -19.29 -24.59
C ASN A 51 11.73 -20.38 -25.63
N LEU A 52 12.57 -21.32 -25.24
CA LEU A 52 12.65 -22.61 -25.91
C LEU A 52 11.39 -23.41 -25.55
N PRO A 53 10.79 -24.14 -26.50
CA PRO A 53 9.63 -24.98 -26.24
C PRO A 53 9.99 -26.27 -25.47
N LYS A 54 10.68 -26.09 -24.33
CA LYS A 54 11.19 -27.12 -23.41
C LYS A 54 11.39 -26.56 -22.01
N SER A 55 11.17 -27.38 -20.99
CA SER A 55 11.55 -27.06 -19.61
C SER A 55 13.03 -27.32 -19.33
N GLN A 56 13.55 -26.70 -18.26
CA GLN A 56 14.92 -26.93 -17.83
C GLN A 56 15.16 -28.41 -17.45
N LEU A 57 14.17 -29.11 -16.88
CA LEU A 57 14.29 -30.55 -16.56
C LEU A 57 14.51 -31.38 -17.83
N GLN A 58 13.79 -31.06 -18.91
CA GLN A 58 14.00 -31.71 -20.21
C GLN A 58 15.44 -31.49 -20.70
N CYS A 59 15.94 -30.25 -20.66
CA CYS A 59 17.31 -29.94 -21.07
C CYS A 59 18.37 -30.69 -20.22
N TYR A 60 18.14 -30.83 -18.92
CA TYR A 60 19.04 -31.57 -18.04
C TYR A 60 19.03 -33.07 -18.35
N GLY A 61 17.85 -33.67 -18.48
CA GLY A 61 17.74 -35.08 -18.84
C GLY A 61 18.39 -35.39 -20.20
N GLU A 62 18.18 -34.53 -21.21
CA GLU A 62 18.76 -34.72 -22.55
C GLU A 62 20.28 -34.86 -22.55
N SER A 63 20.96 -34.25 -21.57
CA SER A 63 22.42 -34.42 -21.42
C SER A 63 22.84 -35.87 -21.12
N VAL A 64 21.94 -36.65 -20.51
CA VAL A 64 22.15 -38.03 -20.05
C VAL A 64 21.69 -39.05 -21.10
N TYR A 65 20.45 -38.97 -21.57
CA TYR A 65 19.89 -39.99 -22.47
C TYR A 65 20.06 -39.63 -23.96
N CYS A 66 20.05 -38.36 -24.37
CA CYS A 66 20.19 -37.98 -25.79
C CYS A 66 21.66 -37.89 -26.23
N THR A 67 22.25 -39.05 -26.53
CA THR A 67 23.58 -39.22 -27.16
C THR A 67 23.51 -40.22 -28.31
N SER A 68 24.27 -40.04 -29.38
CA SER A 68 24.38 -41.03 -30.48
C SER A 68 25.37 -42.15 -30.17
N SER A 69 26.34 -41.90 -29.28
CA SER A 69 27.32 -42.88 -28.79
C SER A 69 26.96 -43.41 -27.39
N ASN A 70 27.27 -44.67 -27.10
CA ASN A 70 27.04 -45.31 -25.79
C ASN A 70 28.22 -45.10 -24.81
N LEU A 71 28.56 -43.84 -24.49
CA LEU A 71 29.66 -43.52 -23.56
C LEU A 71 29.43 -44.11 -22.15
N LEU A 72 28.20 -44.09 -21.64
CA LEU A 72 27.86 -44.70 -20.35
C LEU A 72 28.19 -46.20 -20.29
N ARG A 73 27.91 -46.93 -21.38
CA ARG A 73 28.27 -48.35 -21.49
C ARG A 73 29.78 -48.54 -21.45
N LYS A 74 30.53 -47.69 -22.16
CA LYS A 74 32.01 -47.73 -22.14
C LYS A 74 32.57 -47.58 -20.73
N CYS A 75 32.00 -46.69 -19.90
CA CYS A 75 32.39 -46.55 -18.50
C CYS A 75 32.40 -47.88 -17.75
N ASN A 76 31.45 -48.77 -18.06
CA ASN A 76 31.29 -50.04 -17.35
C ASN A 76 31.98 -51.25 -18.02
N THR A 77 32.30 -51.16 -19.32
CA THR A 77 32.91 -52.28 -20.07
C THR A 77 34.44 -52.32 -20.00
N GLU A 78 35.10 -51.23 -19.64
CA GLU A 78 36.56 -51.18 -19.57
C GLU A 78 37.12 -52.06 -18.44
N LYS A 79 38.22 -52.76 -18.72
CA LYS A 79 38.78 -53.77 -17.81
C LYS A 79 39.57 -53.16 -16.66
N SER A 80 40.37 -52.13 -16.93
CA SER A 80 41.20 -51.49 -15.91
C SER A 80 40.45 -50.36 -15.20
N PRO A 81 40.68 -50.13 -13.89
CA PRO A 81 40.08 -48.99 -13.17
C PRO A 81 40.42 -47.64 -13.82
N VAL A 82 41.62 -47.52 -14.39
CA VAL A 82 42.10 -46.28 -15.03
C VAL A 82 41.41 -46.03 -16.37
N ASP A 83 41.14 -47.06 -17.17
CA ASP A 83 40.39 -46.94 -18.43
C ASP A 83 38.90 -46.66 -18.18
N ARG A 84 38.31 -47.28 -17.14
CA ARG A 84 36.95 -46.92 -16.68
C ARG A 84 36.90 -45.46 -16.24
N PHE A 85 37.84 -45.02 -15.42
CA PHE A 85 37.94 -43.63 -14.97
C PHE A 85 38.12 -42.66 -16.15
N THR A 86 38.94 -43.00 -17.15
CA THR A 86 39.10 -42.22 -18.38
C THR A 86 37.79 -42.13 -19.17
N SER A 87 37.03 -43.23 -19.25
CA SER A 87 35.70 -43.25 -19.89
C SER A 87 34.68 -42.40 -19.12
N VAL A 88 34.75 -42.37 -17.79
CA VAL A 88 33.92 -41.48 -16.95
C VAL A 88 34.27 -40.02 -17.19
N VAL A 89 35.55 -39.67 -17.37
CA VAL A 89 35.98 -38.31 -17.76
C VAL A 89 35.37 -37.93 -19.12
N ALA A 90 35.44 -38.83 -20.12
CA ALA A 90 34.85 -38.60 -21.44
C ALA A 90 33.33 -38.41 -21.38
N TRP A 91 32.64 -39.26 -20.62
CA TRP A 91 31.20 -39.13 -20.40
C TRP A 91 30.85 -37.82 -19.68
N SER A 92 31.59 -37.42 -18.65
CA SER A 92 31.38 -36.16 -17.94
C SER A 92 31.48 -34.95 -18.87
N ILE A 93 32.52 -34.90 -19.72
CA ILE A 93 32.67 -33.87 -20.77
C ILE A 93 31.47 -33.90 -21.72
N SER A 94 31.02 -35.09 -22.10
CA SER A 94 29.88 -35.26 -22.99
C SER A 94 28.58 -34.70 -22.44
N THR A 95 28.44 -34.44 -21.13
CA THR A 95 27.23 -33.81 -20.56
C THR A 95 27.13 -32.32 -20.85
N THR A 96 28.22 -31.67 -21.28
CA THR A 96 28.20 -30.27 -21.71
C THR A 96 27.48 -30.15 -23.06
N ARG A 97 26.41 -29.33 -23.12
CA ARG A 97 25.61 -29.12 -24.33
C ARG A 97 25.81 -27.71 -24.90
N PRO A 98 25.77 -27.53 -26.24
CA PRO A 98 25.64 -26.22 -26.84
C PRO A 98 24.37 -25.53 -26.36
N SER A 99 24.39 -24.21 -26.18
CA SER A 99 23.17 -23.47 -25.87
C SER A 99 23.21 -22.05 -26.43
N TYR A 100 22.04 -21.48 -26.70
CA TYR A 100 21.88 -20.26 -27.50
C TYR A 100 21.83 -19.01 -26.62
N PHE A 101 22.62 -18.01 -26.98
CA PHE A 101 22.53 -16.70 -26.33
C PHE A 101 21.14 -16.09 -26.55
N GLY A 102 20.48 -15.68 -25.46
CA GLY A 102 19.23 -14.89 -25.47
C GLY A 102 17.94 -15.68 -25.69
N VAL A 103 17.97 -17.01 -25.53
CA VAL A 103 16.77 -17.88 -25.48
C VAL A 103 16.91 -18.80 -24.26
N ALA A 104 15.85 -19.00 -23.50
CA ALA A 104 15.87 -19.81 -22.26
C ALA A 104 14.78 -20.88 -22.25
N PRO A 105 15.01 -22.07 -21.68
CA PRO A 105 13.94 -23.03 -21.42
C PRO A 105 12.95 -22.48 -20.38
N TYR A 106 11.83 -23.17 -20.18
CA TYR A 106 10.91 -22.86 -19.10
C TYR A 106 11.54 -23.19 -17.74
N ASN A 107 11.30 -22.32 -16.76
CA ASN A 107 11.66 -22.60 -15.37
C ASN A 107 10.74 -23.71 -14.85
N PRO A 108 11.25 -24.83 -14.34
CA PRO A 108 10.39 -25.90 -13.84
C PRO A 108 9.61 -25.46 -12.61
N ILE A 109 8.34 -25.87 -12.52
CA ILE A 109 7.51 -25.62 -11.32
C ILE A 109 7.76 -26.69 -10.25
N LEU A 110 7.44 -26.41 -8.98
CA LEU A 110 7.58 -27.39 -7.90
C LEU A 110 6.78 -28.67 -8.20
N GLY A 111 7.42 -29.83 -8.08
CA GLY A 111 6.83 -31.14 -8.38
C GLY A 111 6.69 -31.43 -9.88
N GLU A 112 7.17 -30.56 -10.78
CA GLU A 112 7.35 -30.91 -12.19
C GLU A 112 8.32 -32.08 -12.31
N THR A 113 7.97 -33.06 -13.16
CA THR A 113 8.80 -34.23 -13.43
C THR A 113 9.22 -34.29 -14.91
N HIS A 114 10.29 -35.03 -15.22
CA HIS A 114 10.61 -35.45 -16.58
C HIS A 114 11.05 -36.90 -16.56
N HIS A 115 10.28 -37.78 -17.19
CA HIS A 115 10.51 -39.22 -17.19
C HIS A 115 10.72 -39.73 -18.62
N VAL A 116 11.79 -40.49 -18.85
CA VAL A 116 12.16 -40.97 -20.18
C VAL A 116 13.04 -42.21 -20.14
N SER A 117 12.86 -43.10 -21.10
CA SER A 117 13.67 -44.31 -21.27
C SER A 117 14.38 -44.32 -22.62
N LYS A 118 15.65 -44.76 -22.63
CA LYS A 118 16.43 -45.05 -23.85
C LYS A 118 17.11 -46.40 -23.73
N GLY A 119 16.64 -47.39 -24.50
CA GLY A 119 17.10 -48.77 -24.31
C GLY A 119 16.70 -49.25 -22.92
N ASN A 120 17.69 -49.60 -22.09
CA ASN A 120 17.46 -50.02 -20.70
C ASN A 120 17.73 -48.89 -19.68
N LEU A 121 18.21 -47.73 -20.14
CA LEU A 121 18.42 -46.57 -19.29
C LEU A 121 17.09 -45.85 -19.06
N ASN A 122 16.64 -45.80 -17.81
CA ASN A 122 15.49 -45.04 -17.35
C ASN A 122 15.98 -43.80 -16.61
N VAL A 123 15.41 -42.63 -16.89
CA VAL A 123 15.80 -41.34 -16.31
C VAL A 123 14.56 -40.65 -15.78
N LEU A 124 14.58 -40.29 -14.50
CA LEU A 124 13.57 -39.48 -13.83
C LEU A 124 14.21 -38.21 -13.31
N LEU A 125 13.63 -37.05 -13.62
CA LEU A 125 13.95 -35.78 -12.99
C LEU A 125 12.73 -35.22 -12.27
N GLU A 126 12.98 -34.45 -11.23
CA GLU A 126 11.97 -33.71 -10.49
C GLU A 126 12.51 -32.34 -10.05
N GLN A 127 11.68 -31.32 -10.13
CA GLN A 127 11.94 -30.05 -9.45
C GLN A 127 11.50 -30.16 -7.98
N VAL A 128 12.48 -30.33 -7.09
CA VAL A 128 12.23 -30.62 -5.66
C VAL A 128 12.19 -29.38 -4.77
N SER A 129 12.67 -28.24 -5.27
CA SER A 129 12.56 -26.93 -4.59
C SER A 129 12.59 -25.81 -5.62
N VAL A 130 11.82 -24.75 -5.42
CA VAL A 130 11.81 -23.55 -6.29
C VAL A 130 12.54 -22.35 -5.66
N ASN A 131 12.71 -22.33 -4.33
CA ASN A 131 13.44 -21.28 -3.64
C ASN A 131 14.26 -21.85 -2.44
N PRO A 132 15.56 -22.15 -2.63
CA PRO A 132 16.31 -22.01 -3.88
C PRO A 132 15.89 -23.07 -4.92
N PRO A 133 16.10 -22.83 -6.24
CA PRO A 133 15.75 -23.80 -7.26
C PRO A 133 16.68 -25.02 -7.19
N VAL A 134 16.11 -26.19 -6.90
CA VAL A 134 16.84 -27.47 -6.87
C VAL A 134 16.10 -28.48 -7.74
N SER A 135 16.82 -29.05 -8.70
CA SER A 135 16.34 -30.18 -9.51
C SER A 135 17.12 -31.43 -9.13
N ALA A 136 16.41 -32.54 -8.96
CA ALA A 136 16.98 -33.86 -8.73
C ALA A 136 16.80 -34.75 -9.97
N LEU A 137 17.73 -35.67 -10.18
CA LEU A 137 17.75 -36.68 -11.23
C LEU A 137 18.18 -38.01 -10.64
N HIS A 138 17.42 -39.05 -10.95
CA HIS A 138 17.79 -40.45 -10.74
C HIS A 138 17.72 -41.18 -12.07
N ALA A 139 18.75 -41.95 -12.39
CA ALA A 139 18.74 -42.80 -13.57
C ALA A 139 19.33 -44.17 -13.29
N THR A 140 18.75 -45.20 -13.91
CA THR A 140 19.19 -46.59 -13.77
C THR A 140 19.24 -47.28 -15.13
N ASP A 141 20.27 -48.08 -15.37
CA ASP A 141 20.34 -49.05 -16.46
C ASP A 141 20.49 -50.44 -15.85
N GLU A 142 19.38 -51.19 -15.79
CA GLU A 142 19.37 -52.52 -15.15
C GLU A 142 20.26 -53.53 -15.87
N LYS A 143 20.37 -53.43 -17.20
CA LYS A 143 21.15 -54.38 -17.99
C LYS A 143 22.65 -54.16 -17.82
N GLU A 144 23.06 -52.91 -17.83
CA GLU A 144 24.47 -52.55 -17.62
C GLU A 144 24.78 -52.39 -16.12
N ASN A 145 23.80 -52.51 -15.21
CA ASN A 145 23.98 -52.39 -13.77
C ASN A 145 24.63 -51.04 -13.38
N ILE A 146 24.07 -49.95 -13.90
CA ILE A 146 24.52 -48.57 -13.69
C ILE A 146 23.44 -47.80 -12.92
N GLU A 147 23.85 -47.01 -11.93
CA GLU A 147 22.98 -46.07 -11.23
C GLU A 147 23.58 -44.65 -11.26
N MET A 148 22.76 -43.63 -11.46
CA MET A 148 23.15 -42.23 -11.40
C MET A 148 22.23 -41.46 -10.46
N ILE A 149 22.83 -40.67 -9.57
CA ILE A 149 22.14 -39.75 -8.66
C ILE A 149 22.73 -38.37 -8.88
N TRP A 150 21.90 -37.39 -9.18
CA TRP A 150 22.34 -36.05 -9.48
C TRP A 150 21.33 -35.06 -8.92
N TRP A 151 21.82 -34.05 -8.18
CA TRP A 151 21.02 -32.85 -7.92
C TRP A 151 21.82 -31.61 -8.27
N GLN A 152 21.12 -30.53 -8.61
CA GLN A 152 21.76 -29.26 -8.88
C GLN A 152 20.91 -28.04 -8.53
N GLN A 153 21.62 -26.98 -8.15
CA GLN A 153 21.15 -25.67 -7.76
C GLN A 153 21.97 -24.62 -8.53
N PRO A 154 21.43 -24.06 -9.63
CA PRO A 154 22.10 -22.99 -10.36
C PRO A 154 22.05 -21.67 -9.56
N ILE A 155 23.21 -21.05 -9.36
CA ILE A 155 23.38 -19.77 -8.67
C ILE A 155 24.03 -18.77 -9.65
N PRO A 156 23.26 -17.84 -10.23
CA PRO A 156 23.80 -16.83 -11.13
C PRO A 156 24.65 -15.79 -10.37
N ARG A 157 25.84 -15.48 -10.89
CA ARG A 157 26.74 -14.42 -10.43
C ARG A 157 27.00 -13.43 -11.56
N PHE A 158 26.64 -12.17 -11.35
CA PHE A 158 26.87 -11.13 -12.33
C PHE A 158 28.30 -10.57 -12.23
N ARG A 159 29.01 -10.49 -13.36
CA ARG A 159 30.37 -9.95 -13.51
C ARG A 159 30.43 -8.85 -14.57
N GLY A 160 29.56 -7.84 -14.45
CA GLY A 160 29.58 -6.64 -15.29
C GLY A 160 29.16 -6.88 -16.74
N THR A 161 30.03 -7.46 -17.56
CA THR A 161 29.77 -7.78 -18.97
C THR A 161 29.41 -9.25 -19.21
N SER A 162 29.38 -10.06 -18.15
CA SER A 162 28.98 -11.47 -18.21
C SER A 162 28.21 -11.90 -16.97
N ILE A 163 27.35 -12.91 -17.12
CA ILE A 163 26.71 -13.66 -16.04
C ILE A 163 27.40 -15.02 -15.99
N GLU A 164 27.91 -15.42 -14.82
CA GLU A 164 28.41 -16.77 -14.58
C GLU A 164 27.45 -17.50 -13.65
N THR A 165 26.77 -18.52 -14.13
CA THR A 165 25.91 -19.39 -13.33
C THR A 165 26.73 -20.53 -12.78
N GLU A 166 27.08 -20.44 -11.49
CA GLU A 166 27.70 -21.52 -10.75
C GLU A 166 26.64 -22.57 -10.42
N VAL A 167 26.88 -23.82 -10.83
CA VAL A 167 25.93 -24.91 -10.61
C VAL A 167 26.40 -25.70 -9.39
N HIS A 168 25.84 -25.38 -8.22
CA HIS A 168 26.04 -26.19 -7.03
C HIS A 168 25.33 -27.52 -7.23
N GLY A 169 25.91 -28.62 -6.77
CA GLY A 169 25.33 -29.93 -6.98
C GLY A 169 26.35 -31.04 -6.89
N LYS A 170 25.88 -32.23 -6.55
CA LYS A 170 26.69 -33.44 -6.56
C LYS A 170 26.15 -34.38 -7.63
N ARG A 171 27.01 -34.84 -8.52
CA ARG A 171 26.72 -35.91 -9.50
C ARG A 171 27.45 -37.17 -9.06
N GLN A 172 26.71 -38.26 -8.94
CA GLN A 172 27.24 -39.57 -8.63
C GLN A 172 26.87 -40.53 -9.76
N LEU A 173 27.87 -41.21 -10.31
CA LEU A 173 27.71 -42.34 -11.23
C LEU A 173 28.25 -43.58 -10.53
N LYS A 174 27.44 -44.61 -10.38
CA LYS A 174 27.81 -45.89 -9.79
C LYS A 174 27.88 -46.96 -10.87
N LEU A 175 29.02 -47.63 -10.94
CA LEU A 175 29.23 -48.80 -11.79
C LEU A 175 29.16 -50.03 -10.89
N LEU A 176 27.96 -50.59 -10.74
CA LEU A 176 27.67 -51.59 -9.70
C LEU A 176 28.41 -52.91 -9.95
N ASN A 177 28.72 -53.24 -11.21
CA ASN A 177 29.53 -54.41 -11.56
C ASN A 177 30.97 -54.35 -11.01
N HIS A 178 31.48 -53.15 -10.74
CA HIS A 178 32.84 -52.92 -10.25
C HIS A 178 32.87 -52.44 -8.80
N GLY A 179 31.71 -52.14 -8.20
CA GLY A 179 31.61 -51.54 -6.87
C GLY A 179 32.21 -50.13 -6.81
N GLU A 180 32.21 -49.40 -7.92
CA GLU A 180 32.87 -48.09 -8.03
C GLU A 180 31.84 -46.94 -8.06
N THR A 181 32.12 -45.90 -7.28
CA THR A 181 31.33 -44.66 -7.25
C THR A 181 32.18 -43.51 -7.78
N TYR A 182 31.67 -42.77 -8.75
CA TYR A 182 32.34 -41.59 -9.31
C TYR A 182 31.57 -40.34 -8.92
N GLU A 183 32.22 -39.47 -8.17
CA GLU A 183 31.66 -38.20 -7.71
C GLU A 183 32.24 -37.05 -8.52
N MET A 184 31.38 -36.15 -8.99
CA MET A 184 31.82 -34.98 -9.75
C MET A 184 30.93 -33.77 -9.56
N ASN A 185 31.51 -32.58 -9.68
CA ASN A 185 30.80 -31.31 -9.79
C ASN A 185 30.50 -30.97 -11.27
N CYS A 186 29.99 -29.76 -11.52
CA CYS A 186 29.58 -29.28 -12.83
C CYS A 186 30.40 -28.05 -13.23
N PRO A 187 30.73 -27.86 -14.53
CA PRO A 187 31.23 -26.57 -14.99
C PRO A 187 30.15 -25.48 -14.87
N HIS A 188 30.57 -24.21 -14.81
CA HIS A 188 29.69 -23.06 -14.73
C HIS A 188 29.27 -22.61 -16.13
N LEU A 189 28.06 -22.08 -16.26
CA LEU A 189 27.60 -21.48 -17.51
C LEU A 189 27.97 -19.99 -17.53
N SER A 190 28.80 -19.55 -18.47
CA SER A 190 29.16 -18.15 -18.66
C SER A 190 28.41 -17.55 -19.84
N ILE A 191 27.56 -16.57 -19.58
CA ILE A 191 26.82 -15.78 -20.58
C ILE A 191 27.50 -14.42 -20.69
N ARG A 192 28.20 -14.14 -21.78
CA ARG A 192 28.84 -12.85 -22.03
C ARG A 192 27.96 -11.99 -22.92
N ILE A 193 27.82 -10.71 -22.60
CA ILE A 193 26.98 -9.74 -23.32
C ILE A 193 27.82 -8.81 -24.20
N LEU A 194 29.01 -8.39 -23.74
CA LEU A 194 29.91 -7.47 -24.47
C LEU A 194 31.35 -8.04 -24.56
N PRO A 195 32.15 -7.71 -25.60
CA PRO A 195 31.78 -6.96 -26.81
C PRO A 195 31.00 -7.78 -27.84
N VAL A 196 31.10 -9.12 -27.78
CA VAL A 196 30.31 -10.03 -28.62
C VAL A 196 29.49 -10.96 -27.74
N PRO A 197 28.15 -11.00 -27.89
CA PRO A 197 27.31 -11.82 -27.04
C PRO A 197 27.51 -13.32 -27.32
N ARG A 198 27.81 -14.11 -26.28
CA ARG A 198 28.14 -15.54 -26.39
C ARG A 198 27.83 -16.29 -25.10
N MET A 199 27.80 -17.62 -25.17
CA MET A 199 27.58 -18.49 -24.03
C MET A 199 28.54 -19.68 -24.08
N ASP A 200 29.25 -19.93 -22.98
CA ASP A 200 30.31 -20.94 -22.89
C ASP A 200 30.32 -21.61 -21.51
N TRP A 201 30.79 -22.87 -21.46
CA TRP A 201 31.07 -23.56 -20.20
C TRP A 201 32.46 -23.16 -19.69
N VAL A 202 32.57 -22.80 -18.41
CA VAL A 202 33.82 -22.36 -17.76
C VAL A 202 33.95 -22.93 -16.35
N GLY A 203 35.16 -22.94 -15.79
CA GLY A 203 35.41 -23.37 -14.42
C GLY A 203 35.98 -24.79 -14.33
N ASN A 204 36.19 -25.26 -13.10
CA ASN A 204 36.91 -26.51 -12.85
C ASN A 204 35.94 -27.63 -12.44
N VAL A 205 36.09 -28.78 -13.09
CA VAL A 205 35.39 -30.02 -12.79
C VAL A 205 36.38 -31.00 -12.18
N ASN A 206 36.11 -31.39 -10.94
CA ASN A 206 36.83 -32.43 -10.23
C ASN A 206 36.00 -33.70 -10.26
N ILE A 207 36.61 -34.79 -10.73
CA ILE A 207 36.02 -36.14 -10.72
C ILE A 207 36.85 -36.98 -9.78
N ARG A 208 36.22 -37.73 -8.88
CA ARG A 208 36.91 -38.63 -7.95
C ARG A 208 36.17 -39.95 -7.86
N CYS A 209 36.92 -41.05 -7.79
CA CYS A 209 36.41 -42.35 -7.39
C CYS A 209 36.97 -42.69 -6.01
N PRO A 210 36.18 -42.70 -4.92
CA PRO A 210 36.68 -43.00 -3.59
C PRO A 210 37.31 -44.40 -3.47
N GLU A 211 36.78 -45.40 -4.17
CA GLU A 211 37.18 -46.80 -4.05
C GLU A 211 38.52 -47.09 -4.74
N THR A 212 38.78 -46.46 -5.89
CA THR A 212 40.08 -46.54 -6.58
C THR A 212 41.05 -45.44 -6.17
N GLY A 213 40.52 -44.39 -5.52
CA GLY A 213 41.20 -43.15 -5.17
C GLY A 213 41.57 -42.25 -6.35
N LEU A 214 41.31 -42.64 -7.60
CA LEU A 214 41.64 -41.84 -8.79
C LEU A 214 40.93 -40.48 -8.77
N VAL A 215 41.64 -39.45 -9.25
CA VAL A 215 41.14 -38.07 -9.34
C VAL A 215 41.43 -37.50 -10.72
N ALA A 216 40.48 -36.78 -11.31
CA ALA A 216 40.72 -35.89 -12.44
C ALA A 216 40.41 -34.44 -12.07
N GLU A 217 41.30 -33.55 -12.46
CA GLU A 217 41.13 -32.10 -12.40
C GLU A 217 41.00 -31.58 -13.83
N ILE A 218 39.79 -31.19 -14.23
CA ILE A 218 39.46 -30.71 -15.57
C ILE A 218 39.08 -29.23 -15.51
N SER A 219 39.60 -28.41 -16.40
CA SER A 219 39.38 -26.97 -16.48
C SER A 219 38.76 -26.62 -17.83
N TYR A 220 37.59 -26.00 -17.76
CA TYR A 220 36.89 -25.43 -18.90
C TYR A 220 37.26 -23.96 -19.00
N THR A 221 37.88 -23.59 -20.11
CA THR A 221 38.33 -22.20 -20.32
C THR A 221 37.95 -21.72 -21.72
N SER A 222 37.69 -20.43 -21.82
CA SER A 222 37.57 -19.75 -23.10
C SER A 222 38.36 -18.45 -23.02
N SER A 223 39.36 -18.31 -23.88
CA SER A 223 40.20 -17.12 -24.00
C SER A 223 39.73 -16.27 -25.17
N TYR A 224 39.70 -14.95 -24.98
CA TYR A 224 39.19 -14.01 -25.98
C TYR A 224 40.16 -12.84 -26.13
N SER A 225 40.45 -12.43 -27.37
CA SER A 225 41.12 -11.16 -27.62
C SER A 225 40.23 -9.97 -27.25
N LEU A 226 40.86 -8.83 -26.94
CA LEU A 226 40.22 -7.57 -26.52
C LEU A 226 39.11 -7.07 -27.47
N LEU A 227 39.16 -7.46 -28.75
CA LEU A 227 38.23 -7.03 -29.81
C LEU A 227 37.35 -8.17 -30.35
N GLY A 228 37.37 -9.36 -29.74
CA GLY A 228 36.51 -10.48 -30.14
C GLY A 228 36.93 -11.26 -31.40
N PHE A 229 38.00 -10.84 -32.07
CA PHE A 229 38.62 -11.55 -33.21
C PHE A 229 39.86 -12.33 -32.75
N GLY A 230 39.80 -13.67 -32.80
CA GLY A 230 40.89 -14.54 -32.34
C GLY A 230 40.85 -14.89 -30.83
N GLY A 231 41.25 -16.13 -30.51
CA GLY A 231 41.26 -16.72 -29.17
C GLY A 231 40.93 -18.23 -29.17
N ASN A 232 41.49 -19.00 -28.23
CA ASN A 232 41.15 -20.42 -28.05
C ASN A 232 39.87 -20.53 -27.22
N ARG A 233 38.78 -20.98 -27.86
CA ARG A 233 37.44 -21.09 -27.27
C ARG A 233 37.14 -22.53 -26.86
N LYS A 234 36.26 -22.70 -25.86
CA LYS A 234 35.70 -24.00 -25.47
C LYS A 234 36.75 -25.06 -25.11
N LEU A 235 37.88 -24.59 -24.61
CA LEU A 235 39.04 -25.41 -24.29
C LEU A 235 38.75 -26.25 -23.04
N VAL A 236 39.15 -27.51 -23.09
CA VAL A 236 39.18 -28.43 -21.96
C VAL A 236 40.62 -28.83 -21.73
N LYS A 237 41.14 -28.55 -20.54
CA LYS A 237 42.48 -28.95 -20.12
C LYS A 237 42.42 -29.63 -18.78
N GLY A 238 43.24 -30.63 -18.52
CA GLY A 238 43.22 -31.28 -17.22
C GLY A 238 44.24 -32.38 -17.07
N LYS A 239 44.09 -33.14 -15.99
CA LYS A 239 44.96 -34.26 -15.66
C LYS A 239 44.21 -35.33 -14.89
N ILE A 240 44.59 -36.58 -15.10
CA ILE A 240 44.17 -37.75 -14.31
C ILE A 240 45.34 -38.15 -13.42
N LEU A 241 45.10 -38.32 -12.12
CA LEU A 241 46.08 -38.50 -11.07
C LEU A 241 45.91 -39.86 -10.37
N ASP A 242 47.04 -40.49 -10.06
CA ASP A 242 47.12 -41.60 -9.11
C ASP A 242 47.19 -41.06 -7.66
N PRO A 243 46.27 -41.43 -6.77
CA PRO A 243 46.22 -40.95 -5.39
C PRO A 243 47.43 -41.34 -4.54
N SER A 244 48.07 -42.47 -4.84
CA SER A 244 49.15 -43.02 -3.98
C SER A 244 50.47 -42.27 -4.14
N SER A 245 50.66 -41.66 -5.32
CA SER A 245 51.90 -41.00 -5.71
C SER A 245 51.71 -39.54 -6.14
N PHE A 246 50.47 -39.05 -6.25
CA PHE A 246 50.09 -37.80 -6.91
C PHE A 246 50.67 -37.69 -8.34
N LYS A 247 51.05 -38.83 -8.94
CA LYS A 247 51.61 -38.86 -10.28
C LYS A 247 50.51 -38.60 -11.30
N VAL A 248 50.79 -37.71 -12.24
CA VAL A 248 49.92 -37.49 -13.40
C VAL A 248 50.04 -38.73 -14.29
N LEU A 249 48.95 -39.47 -14.44
CA LEU A 249 48.86 -40.62 -15.34
C LEU A 249 48.55 -40.18 -16.78
N TYR A 250 47.61 -39.24 -16.92
CA TYR A 250 47.22 -38.69 -18.21
C TYR A 250 47.07 -37.17 -18.16
N GLU A 251 47.50 -36.51 -19.23
CA GLU A 251 47.15 -35.12 -19.52
C GLU A 251 45.93 -35.08 -20.44
N VAL A 252 44.94 -34.26 -20.13
CA VAL A 252 43.70 -34.08 -20.90
C VAL A 252 43.80 -32.75 -21.66
N ASP A 253 43.58 -32.74 -22.97
CA ASP A 253 43.58 -31.53 -23.79
C ASP A 253 42.59 -31.64 -24.96
N GLY A 254 41.92 -30.54 -25.29
CA GLY A 254 41.08 -30.44 -26.47
C GLY A 254 39.97 -29.40 -26.35
N HIS A 255 38.87 -29.62 -27.06
CA HIS A 255 37.70 -28.74 -27.08
C HIS A 255 36.41 -29.54 -26.86
N TRP A 256 35.55 -29.10 -25.93
CA TRP A 256 34.33 -29.84 -25.58
C TRP A 256 33.27 -29.87 -26.69
N ASP A 257 33.38 -28.99 -27.70
CA ASP A 257 32.50 -28.98 -28.87
C ASP A 257 33.13 -29.64 -30.11
N ARG A 258 34.32 -30.23 -29.97
CA ARG A 258 35.04 -30.94 -31.03
C ARG A 258 35.59 -32.26 -30.46
N THR A 259 36.92 -32.38 -30.37
CA THR A 259 37.59 -33.56 -29.86
C THR A 259 38.31 -33.26 -28.56
N VAL A 260 38.27 -34.18 -27.60
CA VAL A 260 39.13 -34.19 -26.41
C VAL A 260 39.96 -35.46 -26.40
N GLN A 261 41.25 -35.31 -26.11
CA GLN A 261 42.25 -36.36 -26.14
C GLN A 261 42.93 -36.49 -24.78
N VAL A 262 43.48 -37.66 -24.52
CA VAL A 262 44.37 -37.89 -23.37
C VAL A 262 45.74 -38.35 -23.85
N LYS A 263 46.77 -37.87 -23.18
CA LYS A 263 48.17 -38.26 -23.39
C LYS A 263 48.69 -39.00 -22.17
N ASP A 264 49.12 -40.24 -22.34
CA ASP A 264 49.80 -41.01 -21.29
C ASP A 264 51.16 -40.37 -20.99
N THR A 265 51.44 -40.07 -19.72
CA THR A 265 52.68 -39.40 -19.31
C THR A 265 53.91 -40.32 -19.31
N ASN A 266 53.71 -41.64 -19.25
CA ASN A 266 54.78 -42.63 -19.27
C ASN A 266 55.14 -43.03 -20.71
N SER A 267 54.14 -43.34 -21.54
CA SER A 267 54.37 -43.80 -22.92
C SER A 267 54.41 -42.67 -23.95
N GLY A 268 53.80 -41.52 -23.64
CA GLY A 268 53.60 -40.43 -24.58
C GLY A 268 52.48 -40.68 -25.60
N GLU A 269 51.79 -41.82 -25.52
CA GLU A 269 50.69 -42.18 -26.42
C GLU A 269 49.51 -41.22 -26.26
N VAL A 270 48.92 -40.78 -27.38
CA VAL A 270 47.77 -39.88 -27.42
C VAL A 270 46.56 -40.61 -27.99
N ARG A 271 45.44 -40.60 -27.29
CA ARG A 271 44.17 -41.19 -27.76
C ARG A 271 42.99 -40.23 -27.59
N VAL A 272 42.09 -40.20 -28.57
CA VAL A 272 40.82 -39.44 -28.51
C VAL A 272 39.87 -40.16 -27.55
N ILE A 273 39.36 -39.44 -26.56
CA ILE A 273 38.40 -39.99 -25.58
C ILE A 273 36.97 -39.49 -25.81
N TYR A 274 36.83 -38.37 -26.52
CA TYR A 274 35.53 -37.76 -26.83
C TYR A 274 35.57 -37.08 -28.19
N ASP A 275 34.55 -37.33 -29.01
CA ASP A 275 34.28 -36.64 -30.28
C ASP A 275 32.82 -36.14 -30.29
N ALA A 276 32.64 -34.84 -30.26
CA ALA A 276 31.34 -34.19 -30.22
C ALA A 276 30.53 -34.47 -31.50
N LYS A 277 31.16 -34.60 -32.67
CA LYS A 277 30.44 -34.96 -33.90
C LYS A 277 29.86 -36.36 -33.78
N GLU A 278 30.55 -37.30 -33.15
CA GLU A 278 30.01 -38.65 -32.93
C GLU A 278 28.93 -38.71 -31.84
N VAL A 279 29.01 -37.84 -30.83
CA VAL A 279 28.18 -37.94 -29.62
C VAL A 279 26.90 -37.11 -29.70
N ILE A 280 26.94 -35.94 -30.36
CA ILE A 280 25.85 -34.95 -30.39
C ILE A 280 25.42 -34.51 -31.80
N SER A 281 25.75 -35.29 -32.85
CA SER A 281 25.09 -35.20 -34.17
C SER A 281 23.92 -36.20 -34.27
N GLY A 282 22.95 -35.92 -35.14
CA GLY A 282 21.87 -36.88 -35.44
C GLY A 282 20.97 -37.29 -34.25
N LEU A 283 20.87 -36.47 -33.20
CA LEU A 283 20.07 -36.78 -32.01
C LEU A 283 18.59 -36.96 -32.35
N LYS A 284 17.97 -38.00 -31.79
CA LYS A 284 16.55 -38.33 -31.99
C LYS A 284 15.69 -37.71 -30.89
N THR A 285 14.56 -37.14 -31.30
CA THR A 285 13.52 -36.69 -30.37
C THR A 285 12.88 -37.88 -29.67
N PRO A 286 12.66 -37.82 -28.34
CA PRO A 286 11.85 -38.82 -27.65
C PRO A 286 10.44 -38.92 -28.24
N ILE A 287 9.84 -40.10 -28.16
CA ILE A 287 8.47 -40.36 -28.63
C ILE A 287 7.61 -40.79 -27.46
N VAL A 288 6.34 -40.36 -27.46
CA VAL A 288 5.34 -40.85 -26.52
C VAL A 288 4.86 -42.21 -26.99
N LYS A 289 5.12 -43.27 -26.23
CA LYS A 289 4.65 -44.64 -26.56
C LYS A 289 3.18 -44.84 -26.20
N ASP A 290 2.78 -44.30 -25.05
CA ASP A 290 1.43 -44.37 -24.53
C ASP A 290 1.11 -43.02 -23.89
N ALA A 291 0.11 -42.32 -24.42
CA ALA A 291 -0.27 -40.98 -23.96
C ALA A 291 -1.09 -41.02 -22.65
N GLU A 292 -1.72 -42.16 -22.33
CA GLU A 292 -2.56 -42.28 -21.14
C GLU A 292 -1.71 -42.42 -19.87
N SER A 293 -0.55 -43.08 -19.97
CA SER A 293 0.40 -43.27 -18.85
C SER A 293 1.27 -42.06 -18.51
N VAL A 294 1.28 -41.00 -19.34
CA VAL A 294 2.04 -39.78 -19.06
C VAL A 294 1.43 -39.02 -17.87
N TRP A 295 2.25 -38.76 -16.84
CA TRP A 295 1.79 -38.09 -15.63
C TRP A 295 1.47 -36.62 -15.89
N THR A 296 0.54 -36.07 -15.12
CA THR A 296 0.16 -34.64 -15.22
C THR A 296 1.28 -33.70 -14.78
N SER A 297 2.21 -34.19 -13.96
CA SER A 297 3.40 -33.46 -13.53
C SER A 297 4.52 -33.47 -14.58
N GLU A 298 4.43 -34.29 -15.64
CA GLU A 298 5.51 -34.36 -16.62
C GLU A 298 5.64 -33.07 -17.43
N SER A 299 6.89 -32.65 -17.65
CA SER A 299 7.26 -31.39 -18.32
C SER A 299 6.57 -31.22 -19.68
N ALA A 300 6.42 -32.31 -20.43
CA ALA A 300 5.78 -32.32 -21.74
C ALA A 300 4.26 -32.05 -21.68
N VAL A 301 3.62 -32.29 -20.54
CA VAL A 301 2.22 -31.99 -20.24
C VAL A 301 2.08 -30.60 -19.63
N VAL A 302 2.86 -30.31 -18.57
CA VAL A 302 2.85 -29.02 -17.84
C VAL A 302 3.01 -27.85 -18.80
N TRP A 303 3.94 -27.96 -19.74
CA TRP A 303 4.26 -26.93 -20.71
C TRP A 303 3.72 -27.21 -22.11
N GLY A 304 2.83 -28.21 -22.28
CA GLY A 304 2.37 -28.69 -23.57
C GLY A 304 1.65 -27.63 -24.40
N GLU A 305 0.65 -26.96 -23.82
CA GLU A 305 -0.11 -25.88 -24.49
C GLU A 305 0.77 -24.67 -24.83
N LEU A 306 1.67 -24.27 -23.92
CA LEU A 306 2.62 -23.18 -24.16
C LEU A 306 3.56 -23.52 -25.32
N SER A 307 4.11 -24.73 -25.31
CA SER A 307 5.06 -25.18 -26.33
C SER A 307 4.41 -25.24 -27.71
N GLU A 308 3.18 -25.74 -27.80
CA GLU A 308 2.45 -25.73 -29.05
C GLU A 308 2.15 -24.31 -29.54
N ALA A 309 1.71 -23.41 -28.66
CA ALA A 309 1.45 -22.02 -29.02
C ALA A 309 2.71 -21.32 -29.54
N ILE A 310 3.88 -21.57 -28.92
CA ILE A 310 5.17 -21.07 -29.42
C ILE A 310 5.49 -21.67 -30.79
N MET A 311 5.34 -22.98 -30.97
CA MET A 311 5.61 -23.66 -32.24
C MET A 311 4.68 -23.22 -33.39
N ARG A 312 3.46 -22.80 -33.05
CA ARG A 312 2.48 -22.26 -34.01
C ARG A 312 2.59 -20.74 -34.22
N ASN A 313 3.51 -20.07 -33.51
CA ASN A 313 3.64 -18.60 -33.47
C ASN A 313 2.37 -17.87 -32.96
N GLU A 314 1.57 -18.52 -32.11
CA GLU A 314 0.36 -17.97 -31.47
C GLU A 314 0.73 -17.18 -30.20
N TRP A 315 1.39 -16.03 -30.35
CA TRP A 315 2.06 -15.33 -29.24
C TRP A 315 1.16 -14.84 -28.11
N GLU A 316 -0.09 -14.46 -28.40
CA GLU A 316 -1.05 -14.06 -27.35
C GLU A 316 -1.53 -15.27 -26.54
N LYS A 317 -1.79 -16.41 -27.21
CA LYS A 317 -2.07 -17.68 -26.53
C LYS A 317 -0.88 -18.12 -25.68
N ALA A 318 0.33 -18.06 -26.24
CA ALA A 318 1.56 -18.39 -25.52
C ALA A 318 1.77 -17.50 -24.28
N ARG A 319 1.37 -16.23 -24.32
CA ARG A 319 1.44 -15.36 -23.13
C ARG A 319 0.45 -15.82 -22.06
N ALA A 320 -0.81 -16.08 -22.45
CA ALA A 320 -1.85 -16.53 -21.53
C ALA A 320 -1.52 -17.88 -20.88
N GLU A 321 -1.02 -18.85 -21.65
CA GLU A 321 -0.63 -20.17 -21.12
C GLU A 321 0.56 -20.07 -20.17
N LYS A 322 1.57 -19.26 -20.52
CA LYS A 322 2.73 -19.01 -19.64
C LYS A 322 2.30 -18.38 -18.31
N GLU A 323 1.46 -17.35 -18.37
CA GLU A 323 0.90 -16.71 -17.18
C GLU A 323 0.07 -17.70 -16.35
N GLY A 324 -0.71 -18.57 -17.01
CA GLY A 324 -1.52 -19.59 -16.34
C GLY A 324 -0.71 -20.64 -15.57
N VAL A 325 0.45 -21.06 -16.08
CA VAL A 325 1.36 -22.00 -15.39
C VAL A 325 2.14 -21.29 -14.27
N GLU A 326 2.71 -20.11 -14.53
CA GLU A 326 3.42 -19.32 -13.51
C GLU A 326 2.50 -18.89 -12.35
N GLU A 327 1.22 -18.64 -12.62
CA GLU A 327 0.22 -18.33 -11.58
C GLU A 327 -0.08 -19.54 -10.67
N ARG A 328 -0.06 -20.77 -11.21
CA ARG A 328 -0.20 -21.99 -10.38
C ARG A 328 1.01 -22.18 -9.46
N GLU A 329 2.20 -21.81 -9.90
CA GLU A 329 3.43 -21.82 -9.11
C GLU A 329 3.45 -20.69 -8.05
N ARG A 330 3.01 -19.48 -8.39
CA ARG A 330 2.95 -18.33 -7.45
C ARG A 330 2.02 -18.55 -6.26
N LYS A 331 1.05 -19.47 -6.37
CA LYS A 331 0.24 -19.93 -5.23
C LYS A 331 1.05 -20.64 -4.14
N MET A 332 2.30 -21.00 -4.40
CA MET A 332 3.23 -21.66 -3.47
C MET A 332 4.36 -20.73 -2.96
N LEU A 333 4.26 -19.41 -3.16
CA LEU A 333 5.24 -18.48 -2.58
C LEU A 333 5.12 -18.44 -1.04
N PRO A 334 6.21 -18.69 -0.30
CA PRO A 334 6.17 -18.78 1.16
C PRO A 334 5.63 -17.47 1.79
N PRO A 335 4.65 -17.53 2.71
CA PRO A 335 4.06 -16.35 3.36
C PRO A 335 5.07 -15.45 4.10
N GLU A 336 6.27 -15.94 4.39
CA GLU A 336 7.39 -15.28 5.07
C GLU A 336 7.87 -14.01 4.36
N PHE A 337 7.57 -13.86 3.07
CA PHE A 337 7.91 -12.67 2.28
C PHE A 337 6.76 -11.66 2.16
N ASN A 338 5.56 -11.99 2.66
CA ASN A 338 4.43 -11.06 2.64
C ASN A 338 4.53 -10.08 3.81
N MET A 339 4.35 -8.80 3.53
CA MET A 339 4.01 -7.86 4.59
C MET A 339 2.60 -8.16 5.10
N PRO A 340 2.33 -8.05 6.41
CA PRO A 340 0.98 -8.16 6.97
C PRO A 340 0.17 -6.88 6.71
N LYS A 341 0.23 -6.36 5.48
CA LYS A 341 -0.46 -5.15 5.01
C LYS A 341 -0.77 -5.28 3.53
N SER A 342 -1.96 -4.84 3.12
CA SER A 342 -2.30 -4.76 1.71
C SER A 342 -1.67 -3.54 1.02
N GLU A 343 -1.65 -3.55 -0.31
CA GLU A 343 -1.20 -2.40 -1.11
C GLU A 343 -2.09 -1.16 -0.85
N LEU A 344 -3.41 -1.35 -0.71
CA LEU A 344 -4.36 -0.28 -0.39
C LEU A 344 -4.08 0.35 0.98
N GLN A 345 -3.75 -0.48 1.98
CA GLN A 345 -3.37 -0.01 3.30
C GLN A 345 -2.08 0.82 3.24
N CYS A 346 -1.07 0.36 2.49
CA CYS A 346 0.17 1.10 2.29
C CYS A 346 -0.04 2.47 1.64
N TYR A 347 -0.90 2.57 0.62
CA TYR A 347 -1.24 3.85 -0.01
C TYR A 347 -2.00 4.78 0.93
N ALA A 348 -2.93 4.25 1.72
CA ALA A 348 -3.70 5.04 2.67
C ALA A 348 -2.79 5.58 3.80
N GLU A 349 -1.87 4.76 4.33
CA GLU A 349 -0.88 5.17 5.34
C GLU A 349 0.05 6.31 4.85
N CYS A 350 0.32 6.41 3.55
CA CYS A 350 1.07 7.55 3.00
C CYS A 350 0.36 8.89 3.18
N VAL A 351 -0.97 8.86 3.27
CA VAL A 351 -1.81 10.05 3.37
C VAL A 351 -2.09 10.42 4.82
N TYR A 352 -2.48 9.48 5.68
CA TYR A 352 -2.87 9.81 7.08
C TYR A 352 -1.78 9.55 8.13
N SER A 353 -0.82 8.67 7.86
CA SER A 353 0.29 8.42 8.79
C SER A 353 1.46 9.31 8.43
N THR A 354 1.33 10.64 8.37
CA THR A 354 2.47 11.57 8.40
C THR A 354 2.41 12.34 9.72
N ALA A 355 3.54 12.74 10.31
CA ALA A 355 3.49 13.67 11.45
C ALA A 355 2.60 14.87 11.08
N LEU A 356 1.63 15.16 11.94
CA LEU A 356 0.47 16.03 11.70
C LEU A 356 0.78 17.43 11.16
N ASP A 357 2.01 17.88 11.35
CA ASP A 357 2.46 19.20 10.94
C ASP A 357 2.60 19.30 9.40
N ILE A 358 2.90 18.23 8.66
CA ILE A 358 3.09 18.34 7.20
C ILE A 358 1.78 18.60 6.44
N LEU A 359 0.70 17.89 6.76
CA LEU A 359 -0.60 18.09 6.10
C LEU A 359 -1.22 19.44 6.46
N SER A 360 -1.18 19.82 7.75
CA SER A 360 -1.70 21.12 8.20
C SER A 360 -0.92 22.30 7.62
N ASN A 361 0.36 22.13 7.31
CA ASN A 361 1.16 23.15 6.65
C ASN A 361 0.78 23.38 5.18
N LEU A 362 0.05 22.48 4.51
CA LEU A 362 -0.31 22.66 3.09
C LEU A 362 -1.04 23.99 2.83
N ASN A 363 -1.92 24.40 3.75
CA ASN A 363 -2.62 25.69 3.69
C ASN A 363 -1.82 26.89 4.24
N GLY A 364 -0.77 26.65 5.02
CA GLY A 364 -0.08 27.68 5.83
C GLY A 364 0.80 28.67 5.05
N GLY A 365 0.85 28.59 3.72
CA GLY A 365 1.64 29.51 2.89
C GLY A 365 0.88 30.80 2.53
N ASN A 366 1.43 31.95 2.90
CA ASN A 366 0.86 33.27 2.57
C ASN A 366 0.84 33.60 1.07
N THR A 367 1.58 32.84 0.25
CA THR A 367 1.65 33.01 -1.21
C THR A 367 1.50 31.65 -1.90
N PRO A 368 1.03 31.61 -3.16
CA PRO A 368 0.99 30.37 -3.94
C PRO A 368 2.33 29.64 -4.00
N LEU A 369 3.43 30.40 -4.08
CA LEU A 369 4.79 29.86 -4.09
C LEU A 369 5.15 29.15 -2.78
N ASN A 370 4.81 29.74 -1.63
CA ASN A 370 5.02 29.11 -0.34
C ASN A 370 4.15 27.86 -0.15
N ARG A 371 2.91 27.86 -0.66
CA ARG A 371 2.05 26.68 -0.65
C ARG A 371 2.62 25.57 -1.54
N LEU A 372 3.10 25.87 -2.75
CA LEU A 372 3.78 24.89 -3.59
C LEU A 372 5.01 24.27 -2.90
N ILE A 373 5.79 25.05 -2.14
CA ILE A 373 6.90 24.52 -1.34
C ILE A 373 6.40 23.50 -0.30
N ASN A 374 5.27 23.78 0.37
CA ASN A 374 4.67 22.84 1.32
C ASN A 374 4.13 21.58 0.61
N VAL A 375 3.56 21.72 -0.58
CA VAL A 375 3.13 20.58 -1.42
C VAL A 375 4.32 19.72 -1.84
N VAL A 376 5.46 20.33 -2.17
CA VAL A 376 6.72 19.60 -2.45
C VAL A 376 7.17 18.80 -1.23
N ALA A 377 7.18 19.41 -0.04
CA ALA A 377 7.54 18.73 1.21
C ALA A 377 6.61 17.54 1.50
N TRP A 378 5.29 17.73 1.36
CA TRP A 378 4.31 16.65 1.48
C TRP A 378 4.56 15.54 0.46
N THR A 379 4.79 15.89 -0.80
CA THR A 379 5.08 14.91 -1.87
C THR A 379 6.28 14.04 -1.52
N ILE A 380 7.36 14.62 -1.00
CA ILE A 380 8.54 13.86 -0.55
C ILE A 380 8.18 12.95 0.65
N SER A 381 7.33 13.41 1.56
CA SER A 381 6.92 12.62 2.74
C SER A 381 6.08 11.37 2.41
N THR A 382 5.36 11.39 1.28
CA THR A 382 4.53 10.25 0.80
C THR A 382 5.33 9.12 0.16
N VAL A 383 6.64 9.30 -0.02
CA VAL A 383 7.54 8.36 -0.69
C VAL A 383 8.09 7.37 0.35
N ARG A 384 7.44 6.20 0.50
CA ARG A 384 7.81 5.17 1.50
C ARG A 384 7.98 3.80 0.87
N PRO A 385 9.02 3.03 1.21
CA PRO A 385 9.23 1.71 0.62
C PRO A 385 8.09 0.76 1.02
N PHE A 386 7.32 0.30 0.04
CA PHE A 386 6.33 -0.78 0.20
C PHE A 386 6.59 -1.88 -0.81
N TRP A 387 6.32 -3.11 -0.40
CA TRP A 387 6.40 -4.28 -1.27
C TRP A 387 5.08 -4.42 -2.04
N VAL A 388 5.15 -4.42 -3.36
CA VAL A 388 3.98 -4.57 -4.24
C VAL A 388 3.79 -6.05 -4.52
N SER A 389 2.59 -6.57 -4.23
CA SER A 389 2.19 -7.93 -4.60
C SER A 389 1.20 -7.91 -5.77
N HIS A 390 1.64 -8.49 -6.89
CA HIS A 390 0.88 -9.04 -8.04
C HIS A 390 0.08 -8.09 -8.97
N HIS A 391 -0.22 -8.58 -10.19
CA HIS A 391 -0.63 -7.94 -11.48
C HIS A 391 -1.40 -6.61 -11.44
N PRO A 392 -1.19 -5.67 -12.39
CA PRO A 392 -1.47 -4.24 -12.23
C PRO A 392 -2.92 -3.98 -11.82
N PRO A 393 -3.20 -3.82 -10.51
CA PRO A 393 -4.49 -3.35 -10.08
C PRO A 393 -4.48 -1.83 -10.30
N VAL A 394 -5.58 -1.32 -10.84
CA VAL A 394 -5.82 0.12 -10.81
C VAL A 394 -6.35 0.40 -9.41
N SER A 395 -5.51 0.96 -8.55
CA SER A 395 -5.89 1.40 -7.22
C SER A 395 -6.33 2.86 -7.30
N ALA A 396 -7.36 3.17 -6.52
CA ALA A 396 -7.89 4.51 -6.37
C ALA A 396 -7.99 4.84 -4.89
N LEU A 397 -7.61 6.06 -4.53
CA LEU A 397 -7.70 6.62 -3.20
C LEU A 397 -8.38 7.98 -3.29
N HIS A 398 -9.28 8.21 -2.34
CA HIS A 398 -9.86 9.51 -2.06
C HIS A 398 -9.73 9.76 -0.56
N ALA A 399 -9.16 10.91 -0.21
CA ALA A 399 -9.03 11.34 1.17
C ALA A 399 -9.41 12.81 1.28
N THR A 400 -10.13 13.14 2.35
CA THR A 400 -10.54 14.52 2.64
C THR A 400 -10.15 14.88 4.06
N ASP A 401 -9.57 16.05 4.24
CA ASP A 401 -9.45 16.70 5.55
C ASP A 401 -10.50 17.81 5.60
N SER A 402 -11.60 17.57 6.32
CA SER A 402 -12.69 18.53 6.45
C SER A 402 -12.29 19.79 7.23
N LYS A 403 -11.29 19.68 8.11
CA LYS A 403 -10.81 20.79 8.92
C LYS A 403 -9.94 21.73 8.09
N GLU A 404 -8.98 21.18 7.36
CA GLU A 404 -8.11 21.95 6.48
C GLU A 404 -8.75 22.21 5.11
N ASN A 405 -9.92 21.66 4.83
CA ASN A 405 -10.61 21.76 3.54
C ASN A 405 -9.69 21.31 2.38
N ILE A 406 -9.06 20.15 2.57
CA ILE A 406 -8.12 19.54 1.62
C ILE A 406 -8.77 18.29 1.04
N GLU A 407 -8.64 18.09 -0.27
CA GLU A 407 -9.08 16.89 -0.98
C GLU A 407 -7.90 16.28 -1.73
N ILE A 408 -7.70 14.97 -1.58
CA ILE A 408 -6.65 14.21 -2.25
C ILE A 408 -7.32 13.11 -3.06
N ILE A 409 -7.03 13.09 -4.35
CA ILE A 409 -7.45 12.02 -5.27
C ILE A 409 -6.18 11.40 -5.83
N TRP A 410 -6.08 10.09 -5.79
CA TRP A 410 -4.93 9.37 -6.31
C TRP A 410 -5.41 8.14 -7.08
N CYS A 411 -5.04 8.04 -8.35
CA CYS A 411 -5.17 6.81 -9.12
C CYS A 411 -3.79 6.32 -9.50
N ASN A 412 -3.51 5.03 -9.31
CA ASN A 412 -2.28 4.45 -9.79
C ASN A 412 -2.42 3.00 -10.26
N SER A 413 -1.48 2.62 -11.11
CA SER A 413 -1.25 1.25 -11.54
C SER A 413 0.26 1.06 -11.65
N THR A 414 0.76 -0.11 -11.28
CA THR A 414 2.19 -0.38 -11.26
C THR A 414 2.57 -1.32 -12.40
N SER A 415 3.71 -1.09 -13.04
CA SER A 415 4.25 -2.04 -14.03
C SER A 415 5.72 -2.32 -13.72
N PRO A 416 6.08 -3.56 -13.36
CA PRO A 416 7.47 -3.92 -13.12
C PRO A 416 8.27 -4.00 -14.44
N LYS A 417 9.50 -3.52 -14.40
CA LYS A 417 10.50 -3.63 -15.46
C LYS A 417 11.76 -4.24 -14.89
N PHE A 418 12.05 -5.46 -15.31
CA PHE A 418 13.22 -6.21 -14.86
C PHE A 418 14.43 -5.90 -15.74
N THR A 419 15.58 -5.61 -15.11
CA THR A 419 16.84 -5.28 -15.81
C THR A 419 17.97 -6.26 -15.50
N GLY A 420 17.66 -7.40 -14.86
CA GLY A 420 18.65 -8.39 -14.42
C GLY A 420 19.14 -8.15 -12.99
N THR A 421 19.72 -6.98 -12.72
CA THR A 421 20.29 -6.62 -11.40
C THR A 421 19.37 -5.77 -10.54
N SER A 422 18.26 -5.30 -11.12
CA SER A 422 17.24 -4.53 -10.42
C SER A 422 15.86 -4.65 -11.07
N VAL A 423 14.83 -4.47 -10.26
CA VAL A 423 13.43 -4.33 -10.68
C VAL A 423 13.03 -2.87 -10.53
N GLU A 424 12.73 -2.21 -11.65
CA GLU A 424 12.16 -0.87 -11.69
C GLU A 424 10.64 -1.02 -11.78
N VAL A 425 9.91 -0.79 -10.69
CA VAL A 425 8.45 -0.75 -10.68
C VAL A 425 8.02 0.66 -11.05
N ARG A 426 7.52 0.81 -12.27
CA ARG A 426 6.98 2.08 -12.74
C ARG A 426 5.60 2.33 -12.16
N VAL A 427 5.39 3.53 -11.64
CA VAL A 427 4.10 3.93 -11.07
C VAL A 427 3.39 4.84 -12.06
N HIS A 428 2.40 4.30 -12.76
CA HIS A 428 1.56 5.07 -13.68
C HIS A 428 0.36 5.64 -12.95
N GLY A 429 -0.07 6.85 -13.32
CA GLY A 429 -1.26 7.50 -12.78
C GLY A 429 -0.99 8.92 -12.27
N ILE A 430 -2.05 9.62 -11.91
CA ILE A 430 -2.01 11.02 -11.47
C ILE A 430 -2.49 11.11 -10.03
N ARG A 431 -1.80 11.96 -9.27
CA ARG A 431 -2.21 12.43 -7.95
C ARG A 431 -2.70 13.87 -8.09
N GLN A 432 -3.86 14.15 -7.53
CA GLN A 432 -4.43 15.48 -7.42
C GLN A 432 -4.57 15.84 -5.94
N LEU A 433 -4.11 17.03 -5.59
CA LEU A 433 -4.30 17.65 -4.28
C LEU A 433 -5.02 18.97 -4.49
N LYS A 434 -6.18 19.14 -3.88
CA LYS A 434 -6.95 20.39 -3.93
C LYS A 434 -6.89 21.06 -2.57
N LEU A 435 -6.45 22.30 -2.58
CA LEU A 435 -6.50 23.21 -1.43
C LEU A 435 -7.69 24.14 -1.64
N HIS A 436 -8.87 23.71 -1.21
CA HIS A 436 -10.13 24.43 -1.50
C HIS A 436 -10.14 25.84 -0.93
N ASN A 437 -9.49 26.06 0.22
CA ASN A 437 -9.36 27.39 0.84
C ASN A 437 -8.63 28.42 -0.03
N HIS A 438 -7.84 27.96 -1.00
CA HIS A 438 -7.06 28.81 -1.90
C HIS A 438 -7.51 28.69 -3.36
N GLY A 439 -8.49 27.82 -3.66
CA GLY A 439 -8.91 27.52 -5.03
C GLY A 439 -7.77 26.93 -5.89
N GLU A 440 -6.85 26.19 -5.28
CA GLU A 440 -5.66 25.64 -5.97
C GLU A 440 -5.75 24.13 -6.13
N THR A 441 -5.48 23.66 -7.35
CA THR A 441 -5.37 22.26 -7.71
C THR A 441 -3.92 21.96 -8.12
N TYR A 442 -3.32 21.00 -7.42
CA TYR A 442 -1.98 20.51 -7.70
C TYR A 442 -2.06 19.13 -8.34
N GLU A 443 -1.54 19.00 -9.56
CA GLU A 443 -1.38 17.71 -10.25
C GLU A 443 0.07 17.25 -10.17
N MET A 444 0.27 15.96 -9.86
CA MET A 444 1.60 15.37 -9.80
C MET A 444 1.63 13.88 -10.16
N ASN A 445 2.72 13.43 -10.76
CA ASN A 445 3.01 12.00 -10.95
C ASN A 445 3.75 11.43 -9.73
N SER A 446 4.07 10.13 -9.75
CA SER A 446 4.82 9.45 -8.70
C SER A 446 6.25 9.09 -9.15
N PRO A 447 7.22 8.99 -8.23
CA PRO A 447 8.51 8.40 -8.55
C PRO A 447 8.38 6.89 -8.76
N ASP A 448 9.32 6.31 -9.49
CA ASP A 448 9.40 4.87 -9.72
C ASP A 448 10.18 4.20 -8.57
N LEU A 449 9.83 2.96 -8.25
CA LEU A 449 10.52 2.18 -7.23
C LEU A 449 11.61 1.32 -7.86
N LEU A 450 12.85 1.45 -7.42
CA LEU A 450 13.98 0.64 -7.86
C LEU A 450 14.39 -0.32 -6.74
N LEU A 451 14.10 -1.60 -6.94
CA LEU A 451 14.58 -2.71 -6.12
C LEU A 451 15.91 -3.21 -6.71
N ARG A 452 17.03 -2.91 -6.05
CA ARG A 452 18.36 -3.42 -6.41
C ARG A 452 18.67 -4.71 -5.68
N ILE A 453 19.17 -5.68 -6.43
CA ILE A 453 19.58 -6.99 -5.93
C ILE A 453 21.12 -7.06 -5.83
N PHE A 454 21.86 -6.35 -6.69
CA PHE A 454 23.33 -6.35 -6.76
C PHE A 454 23.88 -4.96 -7.18
N PRO A 455 25.10 -4.54 -6.78
CA PRO A 455 26.04 -5.17 -5.83
C PRO A 455 25.68 -4.97 -4.36
N VAL A 456 24.88 -3.95 -4.05
CA VAL A 456 24.34 -3.71 -2.70
C VAL A 456 22.82 -3.84 -2.79
N PRO A 457 22.22 -4.86 -2.16
CA PRO A 457 20.77 -4.98 -2.08
C PRO A 457 20.17 -3.72 -1.45
N GLY A 458 19.11 -3.19 -2.05
CA GLY A 458 18.52 -1.96 -1.56
C GLY A 458 17.27 -1.55 -2.33
N VAL A 459 16.45 -0.73 -1.69
CA VAL A 459 15.26 -0.15 -2.28
C VAL A 459 15.48 1.36 -2.35
N ASP A 460 15.31 1.93 -3.53
CA ASP A 460 15.42 3.37 -3.76
C ASP A 460 14.28 3.87 -4.63
N TRP A 461 13.94 5.14 -4.48
CA TRP A 461 13.06 5.85 -5.39
C TRP A 461 13.86 6.51 -6.49
N VAL A 462 13.38 6.43 -7.73
CA VAL A 462 14.04 6.94 -8.92
C VAL A 462 13.07 7.63 -9.87
N GLY A 463 13.62 8.40 -10.81
CA GLY A 463 12.83 9.06 -11.84
C GLY A 463 12.43 10.48 -11.46
N ASN A 464 11.61 11.08 -12.31
CA ASN A 464 11.26 12.50 -12.21
C ASN A 464 9.81 12.67 -11.74
N VAL A 465 9.61 13.55 -10.78
CA VAL A 465 8.29 13.96 -10.29
C VAL A 465 8.07 15.41 -10.66
N THR A 466 6.97 15.69 -11.35
CA THR A 466 6.51 17.04 -11.66
C THR A 466 5.29 17.34 -10.80
N ILE A 467 5.29 18.49 -10.14
CA ILE A 467 4.16 19.01 -9.36
C ILE A 467 3.76 20.34 -10.00
N ARG A 468 2.52 20.47 -10.44
CA ARG A 468 2.01 21.66 -11.12
C ARG A 468 0.76 22.17 -10.43
N CYS A 469 0.76 23.44 -10.04
CA CYS A 469 -0.48 24.14 -9.73
C CYS A 469 -1.15 24.58 -11.03
N ILE A 470 -2.40 24.17 -11.24
CA ILE A 470 -3.13 24.39 -12.50
C ILE A 470 -3.48 25.86 -12.69
N GLU A 471 -3.87 26.53 -11.61
CA GLU A 471 -4.41 27.89 -11.63
C GLU A 471 -3.29 28.94 -11.70
N THR A 472 -2.16 28.70 -11.03
CA THR A 472 -1.05 29.67 -10.94
C THR A 472 0.05 29.42 -11.97
N GLY A 473 0.10 28.22 -12.56
CA GLY A 473 1.15 27.83 -13.49
C GLY A 473 2.53 27.65 -12.85
N LEU A 474 2.64 27.65 -11.51
CA LEU A 474 3.88 27.30 -10.81
C LEU A 474 4.15 25.80 -10.90
N VAL A 475 5.40 25.44 -11.17
CA VAL A 475 5.84 24.05 -11.37
C VAL A 475 7.07 23.75 -10.52
N ALA A 476 7.04 22.61 -9.83
CA ALA A 476 8.21 21.99 -9.24
C ALA A 476 8.60 20.72 -10.03
N GLU A 477 9.87 20.60 -10.38
CA GLU A 477 10.46 19.39 -10.96
C GLU A 477 11.44 18.81 -9.96
N LEU A 478 11.22 17.55 -9.57
CA LEU A 478 12.08 16.76 -8.69
C LEU A 478 12.66 15.58 -9.48
N SER A 479 13.90 15.23 -9.17
CA SER A 479 14.62 14.09 -9.71
C SER A 479 15.16 13.27 -8.55
N TYR A 480 14.62 12.07 -8.41
CA TYR A 480 15.04 11.09 -7.43
C TYR A 480 16.20 10.27 -8.02
N HIS A 481 17.32 10.28 -7.32
CA HIS A 481 18.55 9.65 -7.78
C HIS A 481 18.85 8.40 -6.96
N SER A 482 19.35 7.39 -7.66
CA SER A 482 19.85 6.16 -7.07
C SER A 482 21.38 6.24 -6.95
N GLN A 483 21.98 5.49 -6.01
CA GLN A 483 23.44 5.33 -5.94
C GLN A 483 24.07 4.93 -7.28
N SER A 484 25.35 5.32 -7.45
CA SER A 484 26.20 4.83 -8.54
C SER A 484 26.37 3.31 -8.47
N PHE A 485 26.61 2.69 -9.62
CA PHE A 485 26.70 1.24 -9.82
C PHE A 485 27.68 0.53 -8.86
N PHE A 486 28.72 1.20 -8.37
CA PHE A 486 29.75 0.62 -7.50
C PHE A 486 29.55 0.90 -6.00
N GLY A 487 28.46 1.56 -5.58
CA GLY A 487 28.23 1.91 -4.17
C GLY A 487 29.19 2.97 -3.60
N PHE A 488 30.25 3.34 -4.32
CA PHE A 488 31.12 4.46 -4.02
C PHE A 488 30.49 5.76 -4.55
N GLY A 489 29.75 6.44 -3.67
CA GLY A 489 29.19 7.75 -3.95
C GLY A 489 28.26 8.24 -2.83
N THR A 490 28.37 9.51 -2.47
CA THR A 490 27.59 10.21 -1.44
C THR A 490 26.11 10.47 -1.83
N ASN A 491 25.70 10.10 -3.05
CA ASN A 491 24.37 10.39 -3.62
C ASN A 491 23.28 9.36 -3.27
N ARG A 492 23.38 8.67 -2.12
CA ARG A 492 22.34 7.72 -1.70
C ARG A 492 21.05 8.49 -1.37
N ARG A 493 19.91 8.07 -1.93
CA ARG A 493 18.57 8.64 -1.62
C ARG A 493 18.45 10.16 -1.87
N LEU A 494 19.26 10.65 -2.81
CA LEU A 494 19.35 12.06 -3.15
C LEU A 494 18.11 12.49 -3.95
N VAL A 495 17.54 13.63 -3.59
CA VAL A 495 16.52 14.34 -4.37
C VAL A 495 17.07 15.70 -4.77
N LYS A 496 16.95 16.02 -6.06
CA LYS A 496 17.31 17.33 -6.62
C LYS A 496 16.13 17.89 -7.37
N GLY A 497 16.01 19.20 -7.43
CA GLY A 497 14.91 19.79 -8.16
C GLY A 497 14.97 21.30 -8.26
N LYS A 498 13.90 21.86 -8.80
CA LYS A 498 13.71 23.30 -8.95
C LYS A 498 12.23 23.64 -8.92
N ILE A 499 11.93 24.86 -8.47
CA ILE A 499 10.61 25.48 -8.59
C ILE A 499 10.75 26.64 -9.57
N PHE A 500 9.88 26.71 -10.55
CA PHE A 500 9.87 27.76 -11.57
C PHE A 500 8.45 28.12 -11.98
N ASP A 501 8.31 29.33 -12.50
CA ASP A 501 7.09 29.79 -13.12
C ASP A 501 7.04 29.28 -14.57
N SER A 502 5.98 28.56 -14.94
CA SER A 502 5.93 27.89 -16.25
C SER A 502 5.77 28.83 -17.44
N LEU A 503 5.28 30.05 -17.23
CA LEU A 503 5.08 31.07 -18.26
C LEU A 503 6.39 31.81 -18.54
N SER A 504 7.03 32.34 -17.50
CA SER A 504 8.28 33.09 -17.57
C SER A 504 9.54 32.21 -17.67
N LYS A 505 9.42 30.91 -17.36
CA LYS A 505 10.54 29.96 -17.22
C LYS A 505 11.59 30.37 -16.17
N LYS A 506 11.31 31.38 -15.35
CA LYS A 506 12.21 31.86 -14.31
C LYS A 506 12.28 30.84 -13.18
N ILE A 507 13.48 30.35 -12.89
CA ILE A 507 13.74 29.49 -11.73
C ILE A 507 13.69 30.36 -10.48
N LEU A 508 12.84 29.99 -9.52
CA LEU A 508 12.63 30.71 -8.26
C LEU A 508 13.42 30.05 -7.13
N TYR A 509 13.37 28.72 -7.05
CA TYR A 509 14.06 27.94 -6.03
C TYR A 509 14.79 26.74 -6.63
N LYS A 510 15.89 26.34 -5.99
CA LYS A 510 16.57 25.05 -6.20
C LYS A 510 16.31 24.15 -4.99
N ILE A 511 16.08 22.87 -5.23
CA ILE A 511 15.76 21.87 -4.21
C ILE A 511 16.91 20.88 -4.15
N GLU A 512 17.41 20.59 -2.96
CA GLU A 512 18.49 19.62 -2.75
C GLU A 512 18.39 18.99 -1.36
N GLY A 513 18.67 17.69 -1.28
CA GLY A 513 18.78 16.94 -0.04
C GLY A 513 18.54 15.45 -0.24
N HIS A 514 18.17 14.75 0.83
CA HIS A 514 17.94 13.31 0.81
C HIS A 514 16.56 12.99 1.38
N TRP A 515 15.78 12.16 0.67
CA TRP A 515 14.39 11.88 1.03
C TRP A 515 14.23 11.07 2.32
N ASP A 516 15.31 10.49 2.85
CA ASP A 516 15.36 9.74 4.11
C ASP A 516 15.97 10.53 5.28
N SER A 517 16.39 11.78 5.05
CA SER A 517 16.91 12.66 6.09
C SER A 517 16.34 14.07 5.96
N THR A 518 17.05 15.00 5.32
CA THR A 518 16.59 16.38 5.19
C THR A 518 16.58 16.85 3.74
N VAL A 519 15.58 17.63 3.37
CA VAL A 519 15.50 18.31 2.07
C VAL A 519 15.33 19.80 2.28
N THR A 520 16.09 20.58 1.52
CA THR A 520 16.14 22.04 1.59
C THR A 520 15.73 22.67 0.27
N VAL A 521 15.26 23.91 0.36
CA VAL A 521 15.06 24.79 -0.79
C VAL A 521 15.96 26.02 -0.65
N LYS A 522 16.61 26.40 -1.74
CA LYS A 522 17.44 27.59 -1.86
C LYS A 522 16.79 28.59 -2.80
N ASN A 523 16.48 29.77 -2.30
CA ASN A 523 16.00 30.87 -3.13
C ASN A 523 17.12 31.34 -4.07
N THR A 524 16.80 31.53 -5.35
CA THR A 524 17.78 31.90 -6.38
C THR A 524 18.16 33.38 -6.38
N GLU A 525 17.34 34.27 -5.81
CA GLU A 525 17.58 35.71 -5.80
C GLU A 525 18.41 36.15 -4.58
N ASN A 526 18.03 35.69 -3.38
CA ASN A 526 18.67 36.11 -2.13
C ASN A 526 19.60 35.03 -1.52
N ALA A 527 19.71 33.85 -2.16
CA ALA A 527 20.49 32.70 -1.72
C ALA A 527 20.09 32.08 -0.36
N GLU A 528 18.95 32.47 0.22
CA GLU A 528 18.42 31.94 1.47
C GLU A 528 18.09 30.45 1.36
N VAL A 529 18.48 29.66 2.36
CA VAL A 529 18.25 28.21 2.41
C VAL A 529 17.31 27.88 3.56
N ARG A 530 16.26 27.11 3.27
CA ARG A 530 15.25 26.67 4.24
C ARG A 530 15.09 25.15 4.18
N VAL A 531 15.04 24.48 5.33
CA VAL A 531 14.63 23.07 5.43
C VAL A 531 13.13 22.97 5.21
N ILE A 532 12.71 22.11 4.28
CA ILE A 532 11.29 21.89 3.95
C ILE A 532 10.79 20.51 4.36
N TYR A 533 11.70 19.56 4.58
CA TYR A 533 11.37 18.20 4.99
C TYR A 533 12.46 17.64 5.91
N ASP A 534 12.05 16.97 6.98
CA ASP A 534 12.90 16.23 7.93
C ASP A 534 12.26 14.87 8.22
N ALA A 535 12.86 13.79 7.71
CA ALA A 535 12.37 12.43 7.83
C ALA A 535 12.29 11.96 9.28
N LYS A 536 13.21 12.37 10.16
CA LYS A 536 13.20 11.95 11.56
C LYS A 536 11.96 12.50 12.26
N GLN A 537 11.64 13.78 12.04
CA GLN A 537 10.43 14.41 12.59
C GLN A 537 9.17 13.73 12.05
N VAL A 538 9.14 13.43 10.76
CA VAL A 538 7.97 12.82 10.09
C VAL A 538 7.73 11.38 10.54
N ILE A 539 8.79 10.59 10.71
CA ILE A 539 8.72 9.17 11.04
C ILE A 539 8.49 8.95 12.56
N SER A 540 9.06 9.79 13.43
CA SER A 540 8.86 9.65 14.88
C SER A 540 7.42 9.90 15.33
N GLY A 541 6.60 10.56 14.50
CA GLY A 541 5.19 10.86 14.77
C GLY A 541 4.19 9.84 14.21
N LEU A 542 4.64 8.73 13.61
CA LEU A 542 3.74 7.74 13.01
C LEU A 542 2.94 7.01 14.09
N GLN A 543 1.62 6.99 13.93
CA GLN A 543 0.70 6.20 14.74
C GLN A 543 -0.01 5.17 13.85
N PRO A 544 -0.07 3.89 14.26
CA PRO A 544 -0.88 2.90 13.55
C PRO A 544 -2.36 3.28 13.64
N PRO A 545 -3.13 3.12 12.55
CA PRO A 545 -4.58 3.32 12.60
C PRO A 545 -5.21 2.26 13.52
N ILE A 546 -6.21 2.65 14.30
CA ILE A 546 -6.96 1.74 15.17
C ILE A 546 -8.40 1.69 14.70
N VAL A 547 -8.88 0.47 14.45
CA VAL A 547 -10.28 0.19 14.19
C VAL A 547 -11.06 0.42 15.49
N LYS A 548 -11.88 1.48 15.52
CA LYS A 548 -12.63 1.90 16.71
C LYS A 548 -13.85 1.03 17.00
N ASP A 549 -14.46 0.48 15.96
CA ASP A 549 -15.61 -0.40 16.02
C ASP A 549 -15.44 -1.53 14.99
N PRO A 550 -14.91 -2.70 15.41
CA PRO A 550 -14.68 -3.84 14.53
C PRO A 550 -15.94 -4.37 13.85
N GLU A 551 -17.12 -4.22 14.48
CA GLU A 551 -18.39 -4.73 13.95
C GLU A 551 -18.94 -3.84 12.81
N SER A 552 -18.53 -2.57 12.77
CA SER A 552 -18.91 -1.62 11.71
C SER A 552 -18.04 -1.70 10.45
N VAL A 553 -16.93 -2.44 10.47
CA VAL A 553 -15.99 -2.54 9.36
C VAL A 553 -16.65 -3.28 8.19
N TRP A 554 -16.59 -2.73 6.98
CA TRP A 554 -17.14 -3.39 5.80
C TRP A 554 -16.49 -4.76 5.60
N ALA A 555 -17.27 -5.75 5.17
CA ALA A 555 -16.76 -7.07 4.79
C ALA A 555 -15.73 -7.03 3.63
N THR A 556 -15.64 -5.89 2.92
CA THR A 556 -14.69 -5.65 1.83
C THR A 556 -13.53 -4.73 2.24
N GLU A 557 -13.50 -4.27 3.49
CA GLU A 557 -12.42 -3.44 4.03
C GLU A 557 -11.15 -4.27 4.21
N THR A 558 -9.97 -3.66 4.00
CA THR A 558 -8.72 -4.40 3.90
C THR A 558 -8.29 -5.08 5.20
N ALA A 559 -8.54 -4.47 6.35
CA ALA A 559 -8.20 -5.05 7.65
C ALA A 559 -9.10 -6.24 7.96
N HIS A 560 -10.35 -6.25 7.47
CA HIS A 560 -11.24 -7.41 7.60
C HIS A 560 -10.86 -8.53 6.62
N VAL A 561 -10.73 -8.22 5.32
CA VAL A 561 -10.43 -9.19 4.26
C VAL A 561 -9.12 -9.94 4.54
N TRP A 562 -8.08 -9.24 5.01
CA TRP A 562 -6.76 -9.83 5.24
C TRP A 562 -6.48 -10.12 6.72
N SER A 563 -7.49 -10.06 7.61
CA SER A 563 -7.33 -10.23 9.07
C SER A 563 -6.65 -11.55 9.42
N GLU A 564 -7.22 -12.66 8.97
CA GLU A 564 -6.74 -14.02 9.25
C GLU A 564 -5.31 -14.26 8.73
N LEU A 565 -5.04 -13.78 7.51
CA LEU A 565 -3.68 -13.82 6.93
C LEU A 565 -2.69 -13.02 7.78
N SER A 566 -3.07 -11.79 8.15
CA SER A 566 -2.19 -10.88 8.88
C SER A 566 -1.90 -11.40 10.29
N GLU A 567 -2.90 -11.95 10.98
CA GLU A 567 -2.75 -12.59 12.29
C GLU A 567 -1.83 -13.82 12.20
N ALA A 568 -2.04 -14.68 11.19
CA ALA A 568 -1.19 -15.85 10.98
C ALA A 568 0.28 -15.46 10.69
N ILE A 569 0.52 -14.43 9.87
CA ILE A 569 1.88 -13.90 9.63
C ILE A 569 2.50 -13.36 10.93
N LEU A 570 1.76 -12.58 11.72
CA LEU A 570 2.25 -12.00 12.97
C LEU A 570 2.59 -13.07 14.00
N ASN A 571 1.81 -14.15 14.04
CA ASN A 571 2.02 -15.29 14.93
C ASN A 571 3.04 -16.31 14.37
N LYS A 572 3.57 -16.09 13.16
CA LYS A 572 4.48 -16.99 12.44
C LYS A 572 3.86 -18.37 12.14
N GLU A 573 2.54 -18.41 11.98
CA GLU A 573 1.75 -19.59 11.61
C GLU A 573 1.69 -19.71 10.07
N TRP A 574 2.79 -20.10 9.43
CA TRP A 574 2.94 -20.00 7.97
C TRP A 574 1.94 -20.85 7.17
N GLU A 575 1.66 -22.09 7.61
CA GLU A 575 0.66 -22.94 6.93
C GLU A 575 -0.73 -22.31 6.95
N LYS A 576 -1.13 -21.73 8.09
CA LYS A 576 -2.41 -21.02 8.24
C LYS A 576 -2.45 -19.74 7.42
N ALA A 577 -1.33 -19.01 7.33
CA ALA A 577 -1.20 -17.85 6.46
C ALA A 577 -1.39 -18.23 4.98
N GLU A 578 -0.80 -19.34 4.54
CA GLU A 578 -0.97 -19.84 3.17
C GLU A 578 -2.43 -20.23 2.88
N GLU A 579 -3.09 -20.92 3.79
CA GLU A 579 -4.50 -21.31 3.67
C GLU A 579 -5.44 -20.09 3.60
N ALA A 580 -5.26 -19.14 4.52
CA ALA A 580 -6.04 -17.90 4.54
C ALA A 580 -5.87 -17.09 3.24
N LYS A 581 -4.64 -16.94 2.76
CA LYS A 581 -4.35 -16.27 1.48
C LYS A 581 -5.04 -16.99 0.31
N LYS A 582 -4.92 -18.33 0.26
CA LYS A 582 -5.54 -19.14 -0.79
C LYS A 582 -7.05 -19.00 -0.81
N SER A 583 -7.70 -19.04 0.36
CA SER A 583 -9.14 -18.86 0.52
C SER A 583 -9.64 -17.53 -0.06
N ILE A 584 -8.98 -16.42 0.29
CA ILE A 584 -9.30 -15.08 -0.19
C ILE A 584 -9.17 -15.00 -1.72
N GLU A 585 -8.05 -15.47 -2.28
CA GLU A 585 -7.79 -15.43 -3.71
C GLU A 585 -8.74 -16.33 -4.52
N GLU A 586 -9.06 -17.52 -4.02
CA GLU A 586 -10.00 -18.45 -4.67
C GLU A 586 -11.42 -17.88 -4.69
N ARG A 587 -11.85 -17.24 -3.60
CA ARG A 587 -13.15 -16.55 -3.55
C ARG A 587 -13.22 -15.40 -4.56
N GLN A 588 -12.16 -14.61 -4.70
CA GLN A 588 -12.09 -13.56 -5.73
C GLN A 588 -12.17 -14.12 -7.16
N ARG A 589 -11.50 -15.26 -7.42
CA ARG A 589 -11.55 -15.96 -8.72
C ARG A 589 -12.94 -16.54 -9.01
N GLU A 590 -13.64 -17.05 -8.00
CA GLU A 590 -15.03 -17.51 -8.14
C GLU A 590 -15.97 -16.36 -8.50
N LEU A 591 -15.95 -15.26 -7.75
CA LEU A 591 -16.75 -14.07 -8.04
C LEU A 591 -16.45 -13.47 -9.43
N ARG A 592 -15.23 -13.62 -9.94
CA ARG A 592 -14.90 -13.25 -11.33
C ARG A 592 -15.56 -14.18 -12.34
N ARG A 593 -15.43 -15.50 -12.17
CA ARG A 593 -16.06 -16.51 -13.04
C ARG A 593 -17.58 -16.36 -13.09
N GLU A 594 -18.21 -16.05 -11.96
CA GLU A 594 -19.66 -15.78 -11.89
C GLU A 594 -20.07 -14.53 -12.68
N ARG A 595 -19.26 -13.48 -12.67
CA ARG A 595 -19.52 -12.27 -13.49
C ARG A 595 -19.33 -12.54 -14.97
N GLU A 596 -18.25 -13.24 -15.32
CA GLU A 596 -17.95 -13.64 -16.70
C GLU A 596 -19.05 -14.55 -17.28
N SER A 597 -19.58 -15.48 -16.49
CA SER A 597 -20.69 -16.34 -16.93
C SER A 597 -22.00 -15.59 -17.16
N LYS A 598 -22.19 -14.45 -16.49
CA LYS A 598 -23.32 -13.53 -16.67
C LYS A 598 -23.07 -12.46 -17.75
N GLY A 599 -21.85 -12.37 -18.30
CA GLY A 599 -21.47 -11.31 -19.25
C GLY A 599 -21.38 -9.92 -18.60
N GLU A 600 -21.21 -9.85 -17.28
CA GLU A 600 -21.17 -8.60 -16.52
C GLU A 600 -19.73 -8.04 -16.47
N ASN A 601 -19.59 -6.74 -16.75
CA ASN A 601 -18.31 -6.04 -16.57
C ASN A 601 -18.14 -5.61 -15.10
N TRP A 602 -16.90 -5.65 -14.59
CA TRP A 602 -16.61 -5.10 -13.27
C TRP A 602 -16.75 -3.58 -13.25
N VAL A 603 -17.60 -3.07 -12.36
CA VAL A 603 -17.75 -1.64 -12.09
C VAL A 603 -17.35 -1.39 -10.63
N PRO A 604 -16.33 -0.55 -10.36
CA PRO A 604 -15.94 -0.24 -8.98
C PRO A 604 -17.08 0.46 -8.23
N LYS A 605 -17.32 0.08 -6.98
CA LYS A 605 -18.44 0.61 -6.18
C LYS A 605 -18.27 2.06 -5.74
N HIS A 606 -17.03 2.51 -5.53
CA HIS A 606 -16.74 3.81 -4.89
C HIS A 606 -16.04 4.80 -5.83
N PHE A 607 -15.64 4.38 -7.03
CA PHE A 607 -14.87 5.22 -7.95
C PHE A 607 -15.35 5.02 -9.39
N THR A 608 -15.44 6.12 -10.13
CA THR A 608 -15.42 6.09 -11.59
C THR A 608 -13.97 6.05 -12.04
N VAL A 609 -13.65 5.22 -13.04
CA VAL A 609 -12.28 5.01 -13.51
C VAL A 609 -12.24 5.15 -15.03
N SER A 610 -11.24 5.84 -15.55
CA SER A 610 -11.00 6.02 -16.98
C SER A 610 -9.52 5.86 -17.32
N TYR A 611 -9.22 5.47 -18.55
CA TYR A 611 -7.85 5.30 -19.03
C TYR A 611 -7.60 6.15 -20.27
N SER A 612 -6.44 6.82 -20.33
CA SER A 612 -5.93 7.47 -21.53
C SER A 612 -4.48 7.06 -21.78
N LYS A 613 -4.08 6.97 -23.05
CA LYS A 613 -2.69 6.63 -23.42
C LYS A 613 -1.67 7.70 -22.98
N GLU A 614 -2.10 8.95 -22.89
CA GLU A 614 -1.23 10.10 -22.58
C GLU A 614 -1.11 10.38 -21.07
N LYS A 615 -2.22 10.25 -20.32
CA LYS A 615 -2.27 10.58 -18.87
C LYS A 615 -2.36 9.35 -17.96
N GLY A 616 -2.46 8.14 -18.51
CA GLY A 616 -2.63 6.90 -17.76
C GLY A 616 -4.05 6.73 -17.20
N TRP A 617 -4.16 6.00 -16.09
CA TRP A 617 -5.42 5.81 -15.36
C TRP A 617 -5.77 7.04 -14.53
N ASN A 618 -7.04 7.42 -14.58
CA ASN A 618 -7.62 8.49 -13.77
C ASN A 618 -8.85 7.96 -13.03
N CYS A 619 -9.10 8.48 -11.83
CA CYS A 619 -10.27 8.10 -11.04
C CYS A 619 -10.98 9.34 -10.48
N SER A 620 -12.25 9.18 -10.15
CA SER A 620 -13.00 10.17 -9.38
C SER A 620 -13.92 9.44 -8.40
N PRO A 621 -13.94 9.85 -7.12
CA PRO A 621 -14.80 9.21 -6.13
C PRO A 621 -16.27 9.40 -6.51
N ILE A 622 -17.06 8.34 -6.34
CA ILE A 622 -18.52 8.37 -6.48
C ILE A 622 -19.14 9.14 -5.31
N GLU A 623 -18.55 9.01 -4.11
CA GLU A 623 -18.96 9.68 -2.87
C GLU A 623 -17.84 10.60 -2.34
N LYS A 624 -18.14 11.87 -2.04
CA LYS A 624 -17.15 12.87 -1.64
C LYS A 624 -16.89 13.01 -0.13
N TRP A 625 -17.59 12.29 0.75
CA TRP A 625 -17.63 12.59 2.19
C TRP A 625 -17.80 11.35 3.09
N LEU A 626 -17.63 11.53 4.41
CA LEU A 626 -17.75 10.50 5.47
C LEU A 626 -18.93 9.53 5.22
N PRO A 627 -18.68 8.21 5.29
CA PRO A 627 -19.75 7.21 5.18
C PRO A 627 -20.85 7.45 6.22
N PRO A 628 -22.13 7.26 5.88
CA PRO A 628 -23.26 7.47 6.81
C PRO A 628 -23.16 6.68 8.12
N MET A 629 -22.39 5.58 8.15
CA MET A 629 -22.18 4.76 9.35
C MET A 629 -21.44 5.46 10.49
N PHE A 630 -20.69 6.52 10.17
CA PHE A 630 -20.03 7.37 11.17
C PHE A 630 -20.90 8.57 11.57
N ASN A 631 -22.11 8.70 11.02
CA ASN A 631 -23.02 9.76 11.39
C ASN A 631 -24.00 9.32 12.48
N MET A 632 -24.20 10.19 13.47
CA MET A 632 -25.40 10.11 14.31
C MET A 632 -26.58 10.71 13.56
N ALA A 633 -27.80 10.23 13.85
CA ALA A 633 -29.03 10.66 13.18
C ALA A 633 -29.53 12.05 13.61
N LYS A 634 -28.65 13.06 13.61
CA LYS A 634 -28.90 14.45 14.01
C LYS A 634 -27.94 15.40 13.30
N SER A 635 -28.41 16.58 12.94
CA SER A 635 -27.51 17.66 12.50
C SER A 635 -26.84 18.36 13.67
N GLN A 636 -25.76 19.06 13.38
CA GLN A 636 -25.05 19.86 14.38
C GLN A 636 -25.92 20.99 14.95
N LEU A 637 -26.85 21.56 14.17
CA LEU A 637 -27.80 22.56 14.67
C LEU A 637 -28.69 21.96 15.76
N GLN A 638 -29.24 20.78 15.50
CA GLN A 638 -30.07 20.07 16.49
C GLN A 638 -29.26 19.75 17.76
N CYS A 639 -28.02 19.25 17.64
CA CYS A 639 -27.19 18.97 18.81
C CYS A 639 -26.90 20.20 19.68
N TYR A 640 -26.69 21.37 19.07
CA TYR A 640 -26.49 22.61 19.81
C TYR A 640 -27.77 23.09 20.48
N ALA A 641 -28.91 23.05 19.77
CA ALA A 641 -30.19 23.45 20.32
C ALA A 641 -30.65 22.55 21.48
N GLU A 642 -30.49 21.23 21.36
CA GLU A 642 -30.84 20.26 22.41
C GLU A 642 -30.11 20.54 23.74
N SER A 643 -28.94 21.17 23.70
CA SER A 643 -28.21 21.56 24.92
C SER A 643 -28.92 22.65 25.73
N ILE A 644 -29.86 23.39 25.11
CA ILE A 644 -30.63 24.48 25.72
C ILE A 644 -32.04 24.02 26.09
N TYR A 645 -32.81 23.50 25.11
CA TYR A 645 -34.24 23.24 25.33
C TYR A 645 -34.53 21.85 25.92
N CYS A 646 -33.62 20.88 25.78
CA CYS A 646 -33.85 19.50 26.19
C CYS A 646 -33.15 19.23 27.53
N THR A 647 -33.77 19.67 28.62
CA THR A 647 -33.36 19.39 30.01
C THR A 647 -34.57 18.90 30.81
N ALA A 648 -34.36 17.94 31.72
CA ALA A 648 -35.43 17.42 32.57
C ALA A 648 -35.77 18.36 33.75
N SER A 649 -34.86 19.28 34.09
CA SER A 649 -35.10 20.37 35.03
C SER A 649 -34.97 21.73 34.34
N ASP A 650 -35.83 22.68 34.73
CA ASP A 650 -35.87 24.02 34.15
C ASP A 650 -34.84 24.95 34.81
N LEU A 651 -33.56 24.67 34.55
CA LEU A 651 -32.46 25.47 35.08
C LEU A 651 -32.43 26.90 34.51
N LEU A 652 -33.00 27.13 33.32
CA LEU A 652 -32.96 28.42 32.65
C LEU A 652 -33.95 29.40 33.29
N SER A 653 -35.21 29.01 33.47
CA SER A 653 -36.22 29.86 34.11
C SER A 653 -35.87 30.19 35.55
N ASN A 654 -35.27 29.24 36.27
CA ASN A 654 -34.87 29.42 37.67
C ASN A 654 -33.81 30.51 37.86
N ILE A 655 -33.07 30.94 36.83
CA ILE A 655 -32.05 31.98 36.97
C ILE A 655 -32.67 33.28 37.50
N ASN A 656 -33.88 33.63 37.06
CA ASN A 656 -34.56 34.85 37.51
C ASN A 656 -34.97 34.84 38.98
N SER A 657 -35.08 33.67 39.62
CA SER A 657 -35.46 33.56 41.03
C SER A 657 -34.31 33.87 41.99
N GLY A 658 -33.09 34.09 41.49
CA GLY A 658 -31.96 34.50 42.32
C GLY A 658 -32.14 35.92 42.87
N GLU A 659 -32.17 36.03 44.20
CA GLU A 659 -32.41 37.31 44.90
C GLU A 659 -31.27 38.32 44.68
N THR A 660 -30.02 37.84 44.72
CA THR A 660 -28.83 38.69 44.55
C THR A 660 -28.14 38.46 43.19
N PRO A 661 -27.37 39.43 42.67
CA PRO A 661 -26.56 39.23 41.47
C PRO A 661 -25.61 38.02 41.54
N LEU A 662 -25.13 37.72 42.75
CA LEU A 662 -24.26 36.57 43.00
C LEU A 662 -25.03 35.25 42.92
N ASP A 663 -26.24 35.18 43.49
CA ASP A 663 -27.10 34.00 43.37
C ASP A 663 -27.49 33.73 41.92
N ARG A 664 -27.84 34.79 41.17
CA ARG A 664 -28.11 34.66 39.74
C ARG A 664 -26.90 34.17 38.97
N LEU A 665 -25.69 34.69 39.22
CA LEU A 665 -24.48 34.19 38.58
C LEU A 665 -24.21 32.71 38.92
N ILE A 666 -24.48 32.26 40.15
CA ILE A 666 -24.36 30.84 40.52
C ILE A 666 -25.34 29.98 39.70
N LEU A 667 -26.57 30.45 39.48
CA LEU A 667 -27.55 29.76 38.65
C LEU A 667 -27.17 29.77 37.16
N VAL A 668 -26.61 30.87 36.66
CA VAL A 668 -26.04 30.94 35.29
C VAL A 668 -24.89 29.94 35.12
N VAL A 669 -24.03 29.79 36.14
CA VAL A 669 -22.97 28.77 36.16
C VAL A 669 -23.56 27.37 36.06
N ALA A 670 -24.57 27.05 36.88
CA ALA A 670 -25.25 25.76 36.85
C ALA A 670 -25.85 25.46 35.46
N TRP A 671 -26.58 26.43 34.89
CA TRP A 671 -27.15 26.31 33.55
C TRP A 671 -26.06 26.12 32.48
N ALA A 672 -24.96 26.89 32.53
CA ALA A 672 -23.86 26.78 31.58
C ALA A 672 -23.17 25.41 31.63
N ILE A 673 -22.94 24.85 32.82
CA ILE A 673 -22.43 23.48 32.98
C ILE A 673 -23.40 22.48 32.36
N SER A 674 -24.71 22.69 32.59
CA SER A 674 -25.76 21.86 32.01
C SER A 674 -25.62 21.75 30.49
N THR A 675 -25.26 22.83 29.78
CA THR A 675 -25.11 22.80 28.31
C THR A 675 -23.99 21.87 27.79
N THR A 676 -23.12 21.34 28.66
CA THR A 676 -22.08 20.36 28.28
C THR A 676 -22.63 18.93 28.27
N ARG A 677 -22.93 18.40 27.07
CA ARG A 677 -23.47 17.05 26.89
C ARG A 677 -22.36 16.00 26.70
N PRO A 678 -22.52 14.76 27.22
CA PRO A 678 -21.63 13.66 26.86
C PRO A 678 -21.85 13.26 25.39
N LEU A 679 -20.76 13.05 24.65
CA LEU A 679 -20.80 12.64 23.25
C LEU A 679 -20.31 11.21 23.09
N SER A 680 -20.99 10.43 22.27
CA SER A 680 -20.53 9.08 21.91
C SER A 680 -19.26 9.16 21.06
N PHE A 681 -18.25 8.40 21.46
CA PHE A 681 -17.02 8.31 20.68
C PHE A 681 -17.26 7.54 19.37
N GLY A 682 -16.74 8.04 18.25
CA GLY A 682 -16.79 7.34 16.95
C GLY A 682 -17.93 7.76 16.02
N VAL A 683 -18.84 8.64 16.46
CA VAL A 683 -19.93 9.17 15.64
C VAL A 683 -19.90 10.71 15.58
N ALA A 684 -20.33 11.29 14.47
CA ALA A 684 -20.39 12.74 14.25
C ALA A 684 -21.78 13.17 13.77
N PRO A 685 -22.30 14.34 14.18
CA PRO A 685 -23.54 14.86 13.61
C PRO A 685 -23.38 15.21 12.13
N TYR A 686 -24.50 15.40 11.42
CA TYR A 686 -24.47 15.93 10.06
C TYR A 686 -23.92 17.36 10.07
N ASN A 687 -23.06 17.68 9.11
CA ASN A 687 -22.61 19.04 8.88
C ASN A 687 -23.76 19.82 8.24
N PRO A 688 -24.31 20.86 8.89
CA PRO A 688 -25.49 21.55 8.38
C PRO A 688 -25.25 22.19 7.01
N THR A 689 -26.25 22.12 6.15
CA THR A 689 -26.22 22.79 4.85
C THR A 689 -26.35 24.31 5.03
N LEU A 690 -25.83 25.09 4.08
CA LEU A 690 -25.92 26.56 4.17
C LEU A 690 -27.39 27.01 4.13
N GLY A 691 -27.82 27.76 5.15
CA GLY A 691 -29.22 28.19 5.31
C GLY A 691 -30.14 27.15 5.96
N GLU A 692 -29.61 26.00 6.39
CA GLU A 692 -30.35 25.06 7.23
C GLU A 692 -30.77 25.73 8.54
N THR A 693 -31.97 25.40 9.02
CA THR A 693 -32.57 25.95 10.23
C THR A 693 -32.93 24.84 11.21
N HIS A 694 -33.00 25.16 12.50
CA HIS A 694 -33.68 24.34 13.49
C HIS A 694 -34.56 25.21 14.37
N HIS A 695 -35.87 24.97 14.38
CA HIS A 695 -36.87 25.82 15.04
C HIS A 695 -37.74 24.98 15.97
N VAL A 696 -37.67 25.24 17.27
CA VAL A 696 -38.28 24.39 18.31
C VAL A 696 -38.79 25.22 19.49
N SER A 697 -39.88 24.77 20.11
CA SER A 697 -40.46 25.37 21.31
C SER A 697 -40.53 24.36 22.47
N ASN A 698 -40.13 24.79 23.67
CA ASN A 698 -40.34 24.05 24.91
C ASN A 698 -41.06 24.96 25.93
N GLY A 699 -42.36 24.73 26.14
CA GLY A 699 -43.16 25.64 26.97
C GLY A 699 -43.17 27.07 26.42
N ASN A 700 -42.60 28.01 27.17
CA ASN A 700 -42.47 29.42 26.76
C ASN A 700 -41.13 29.75 26.07
N LEU A 701 -40.20 28.79 26.06
CA LEU A 701 -38.89 28.94 25.43
C LEU A 701 -38.99 28.62 23.94
N ASN A 702 -38.74 29.61 23.10
CA ASN A 702 -38.72 29.51 21.65
C ASN A 702 -37.28 29.66 21.15
N LEU A 703 -36.80 28.71 20.34
CA LEU A 703 -35.42 28.66 19.86
C LEU A 703 -35.34 28.52 18.35
N LEU A 704 -34.50 29.34 17.73
CA LEU A 704 -34.16 29.29 16.31
C LEU A 704 -32.65 29.24 16.12
N MET A 705 -32.18 28.27 15.34
CA MET A 705 -30.82 28.22 14.80
C MET A 705 -30.82 28.32 13.28
N GLU A 706 -29.77 28.92 12.72
CA GLU A 706 -29.48 28.95 11.29
C GLU A 706 -28.00 28.68 11.02
N GLN A 707 -27.69 27.87 10.00
CA GLN A 707 -26.33 27.74 9.48
C GLN A 707 -26.02 28.92 8.56
N VAL A 708 -25.37 29.95 9.13
CA VAL A 708 -25.14 31.22 8.46
C VAL A 708 -23.92 31.24 7.54
N SER A 709 -22.98 30.31 7.73
CA SER A 709 -21.83 30.09 6.85
C SER A 709 -21.46 28.60 6.83
N HIS A 710 -21.00 28.10 5.68
CA HIS A 710 -20.57 26.70 5.52
C HIS A 710 -19.04 26.56 5.39
N HIS A 711 -18.36 27.55 4.80
CA HIS A 711 -16.90 27.60 4.66
C HIS A 711 -16.35 28.97 5.09
N PRO A 712 -15.87 29.13 6.33
CA PRO A 712 -15.88 28.16 7.43
C PRO A 712 -17.30 27.93 8.00
N PRO A 713 -17.54 26.82 8.72
CA PRO A 713 -18.84 26.54 9.33
C PRO A 713 -19.12 27.53 10.47
N VAL A 714 -20.26 28.21 10.40
CA VAL A 714 -20.75 29.11 11.44
C VAL A 714 -22.26 28.90 11.60
N SER A 715 -22.68 28.66 12.84
CA SER A 715 -24.09 28.51 13.21
C SER A 715 -24.48 29.63 14.17
N ALA A 716 -25.60 30.30 13.89
CA ALA A 716 -26.17 31.33 14.75
C ALA A 716 -27.39 30.77 15.48
N LEU A 717 -27.57 31.17 16.74
CA LEU A 717 -28.67 30.75 17.61
C LEU A 717 -29.29 31.97 18.27
N TYR A 718 -30.61 32.03 18.27
CA TYR A 718 -31.39 32.95 19.09
C TYR A 718 -32.49 32.17 19.82
N ALA A 719 -32.65 32.40 21.11
CA ALA A 719 -33.76 31.84 21.89
C ALA A 719 -34.35 32.90 22.82
N THR A 720 -35.67 32.87 22.99
CA THR A 720 -36.41 33.77 23.88
C THR A 720 -37.40 32.99 24.75
N ASP A 721 -37.43 33.29 26.04
CA ASP A 721 -38.52 32.87 26.94
C ASP A 721 -39.41 34.07 27.23
N ASP A 722 -40.64 34.04 26.74
CA ASP A 722 -41.58 35.17 26.85
C ASP A 722 -42.12 35.35 28.27
N LYS A 723 -42.17 34.28 29.08
CA LYS A 723 -42.69 34.33 30.45
C LYS A 723 -41.63 34.85 31.41
N GLU A 724 -40.42 34.34 31.29
CA GLU A 724 -39.29 34.71 32.14
C GLU A 724 -38.52 35.92 31.58
N ASN A 725 -38.88 36.42 30.39
CA ASN A 725 -38.25 37.56 29.76
C ASN A 725 -36.73 37.38 29.65
N ILE A 726 -36.33 36.22 29.09
CA ILE A 726 -34.94 35.80 28.90
C ILE A 726 -34.60 35.80 27.42
N GLY A 727 -33.41 36.28 27.06
CA GLY A 727 -32.88 36.22 25.69
C GLY A 727 -31.51 35.54 25.63
N ILE A 728 -31.31 34.62 24.69
CA ILE A 728 -30.06 33.90 24.48
C ILE A 728 -29.58 34.12 23.05
N THR A 729 -28.32 34.50 22.86
CA THR A 729 -27.71 34.62 21.52
C THR A 729 -26.37 33.93 21.48
N TRP A 730 -26.21 32.91 20.63
CA TRP A 730 -24.93 32.22 20.43
C TRP A 730 -24.48 32.30 18.97
N CYS A 731 -23.18 32.48 18.77
CA CYS A 731 -22.53 32.37 17.46
C CYS A 731 -21.45 31.29 17.60
N HIS A 732 -21.60 30.16 16.92
CA HIS A 732 -20.71 28.99 17.03
C HIS A 732 -19.88 28.84 15.76
N SER A 733 -18.56 28.92 15.89
CA SER A 733 -17.59 28.65 14.84
C SER A 733 -16.58 27.60 15.32
N PRO A 734 -16.89 26.30 15.16
CA PRO A 734 -16.00 25.23 15.57
C PRO A 734 -14.77 25.15 14.67
N VAL A 735 -13.59 25.12 15.28
CA VAL A 735 -12.31 24.91 14.62
C VAL A 735 -11.63 23.71 15.27
N SER A 736 -11.65 22.58 14.58
CA SER A 736 -10.94 21.37 15.01
C SER A 736 -9.43 21.50 14.79
N LYS A 737 -8.60 20.75 15.51
CA LYS A 737 -7.17 20.58 15.30
C LYS A 737 -6.80 19.14 15.62
N PHE A 738 -6.27 18.43 14.64
CA PHE A 738 -5.74 17.10 14.87
C PHE A 738 -4.35 17.22 15.53
N ASN A 739 -4.14 16.52 16.64
CA ASN A 739 -2.90 16.48 17.43
C ASN A 739 -2.27 15.06 17.49
N GLY A 740 -2.79 14.13 16.69
CA GLY A 740 -2.21 12.80 16.42
C GLY A 740 -2.90 11.71 17.20
N THR A 741 -2.83 11.81 18.51
CA THR A 741 -3.56 10.91 19.43
C THR A 741 -4.93 11.45 19.81
N SER A 742 -5.25 12.69 19.44
CA SER A 742 -6.54 13.32 19.69
C SER A 742 -6.91 14.37 18.63
N ILE A 743 -8.20 14.69 18.54
CA ILE A 743 -8.74 15.84 17.81
C ILE A 743 -9.26 16.81 18.86
N GLU A 744 -8.77 18.04 18.88
CA GLU A 744 -9.26 19.11 19.76
C GLU A 744 -10.06 20.11 18.95
N THR A 745 -11.33 20.32 19.30
CA THR A 745 -12.22 21.29 18.65
C THR A 745 -12.46 22.46 19.57
N LYS A 746 -11.92 23.61 19.18
CA LYS A 746 -12.16 24.89 19.84
C LYS A 746 -13.40 25.53 19.23
N VAL A 747 -14.40 25.81 20.04
CA VAL A 747 -15.61 26.50 19.58
C VAL A 747 -15.40 27.99 19.76
N HIS A 748 -15.19 28.69 18.65
CA HIS A 748 -15.10 30.14 18.63
C HIS A 748 -16.49 30.79 18.56
N GLY A 749 -16.54 32.06 18.91
CA GLY A 749 -17.75 32.88 18.91
C GLY A 749 -18.33 33.08 20.30
N LYS A 750 -19.28 34.00 20.39
CA LYS A 750 -19.73 34.59 21.65
C LYS A 750 -21.09 33.99 22.06
N ARG A 751 -21.25 33.70 23.35
CA ARG A 751 -22.53 33.31 23.96
C ARG A 751 -22.98 34.40 24.91
N GLN A 752 -24.21 34.86 24.74
CA GLN A 752 -24.85 35.85 25.59
C GLN A 752 -26.16 35.33 26.15
N LEU A 753 -26.39 35.57 27.44
CA LEU A 753 -27.64 35.39 28.15
C LEU A 753 -28.06 36.74 28.73
N LYS A 754 -29.29 37.19 28.43
CA LYS A 754 -29.86 38.44 28.92
C LYS A 754 -31.04 38.13 29.81
N LEU A 755 -30.99 38.66 31.04
CA LEU A 755 -32.10 38.64 31.99
C LEU A 755 -32.73 40.03 31.97
N HIS A 756 -33.77 40.22 31.15
CA HIS A 756 -34.34 41.55 30.93
C HIS A 756 -34.98 42.12 32.20
N ASN A 757 -35.53 41.26 33.07
CA ASN A 757 -36.13 41.66 34.35
C ASN A 757 -35.11 42.24 35.34
N HIS A 758 -33.83 41.86 35.22
CA HIS A 758 -32.75 42.31 36.11
C HIS A 758 -31.80 43.31 35.43
N GLY A 759 -31.96 43.54 34.13
CA GLY A 759 -31.05 44.39 33.36
C GLY A 759 -29.63 43.83 33.27
N GLU A 760 -29.47 42.50 33.36
CA GLU A 760 -28.17 41.83 33.41
C GLU A 760 -27.86 41.08 32.12
N THR A 761 -26.63 41.22 31.64
CA THR A 761 -26.07 40.53 30.48
C THR A 761 -24.89 39.67 30.91
N TYR A 762 -25.00 38.37 30.69
CA TYR A 762 -23.92 37.41 30.94
C TYR A 762 -23.26 37.01 29.63
N GLU A 763 -21.97 37.27 29.52
CA GLU A 763 -21.13 36.83 28.40
C GLU A 763 -20.29 35.63 28.80
N MET A 764 -20.26 34.61 27.92
CA MET A 764 -19.48 33.41 28.15
C MET A 764 -18.86 32.86 26.86
N ASN A 765 -17.73 32.17 27.01
CA ASN A 765 -17.14 31.35 25.96
C ASN A 765 -17.61 29.89 26.07
N SER A 766 -16.93 28.97 25.37
CA SER A 766 -17.23 27.53 25.41
C SER A 766 -15.98 26.73 25.75
N PRO A 767 -16.11 25.58 26.44
CA PRO A 767 -15.02 24.63 26.58
C PRO A 767 -14.67 24.00 25.23
N ASN A 768 -13.46 23.44 25.12
CA ASN A 768 -13.00 22.71 23.95
C ASN A 768 -13.48 21.26 24.01
N LEU A 769 -13.85 20.70 22.87
CA LEU A 769 -14.16 19.27 22.75
C LEU A 769 -12.91 18.51 22.31
N VAL A 770 -12.45 17.55 23.11
CA VAL A 770 -11.34 16.65 22.76
C VAL A 770 -11.87 15.25 22.49
N ILE A 771 -11.63 14.75 21.27
CA ILE A 771 -11.83 13.35 20.89
C ILE A 771 -10.48 12.66 20.97
N ARG A 772 -10.28 11.84 22.00
CA ARG A 772 -9.05 11.09 22.24
C ARG A 772 -9.13 9.72 21.56
N ILE A 773 -8.13 9.38 20.75
CA ILE A 773 -8.02 8.11 20.01
C ILE A 773 -7.10 7.14 20.78
N LEU A 774 -6.03 7.66 21.40
CA LEU A 774 -5.02 6.90 22.15
C LEU A 774 -4.71 7.57 23.50
N PRO A 775 -4.29 6.81 24.53
CA PRO A 775 -4.32 5.34 24.64
C PRO A 775 -5.70 4.78 25.02
N ILE A 776 -6.57 5.60 25.64
CA ILE A 776 -7.94 5.23 25.97
C ILE A 776 -8.88 6.07 25.09
N PRO A 777 -9.65 5.43 24.19
CA PRO A 777 -10.63 6.11 23.36
C PRO A 777 -11.70 6.82 24.19
N GLY A 778 -12.06 8.04 23.80
CA GLY A 778 -13.13 8.77 24.48
C GLY A 778 -13.31 10.21 24.01
N THR A 779 -14.35 10.85 24.53
CA THR A 779 -14.67 12.26 24.32
C THR A 779 -14.62 12.98 25.67
N GLU A 780 -14.00 14.16 25.70
CA GLU A 780 -13.85 14.98 26.90
C GLU A 780 -14.03 16.46 26.57
N TRP A 781 -14.76 17.17 27.43
CA TRP A 781 -14.74 18.63 27.45
C TRP A 781 -13.56 19.10 28.30
N VAL A 782 -12.76 20.04 27.78
CA VAL A 782 -11.53 20.51 28.42
C VAL A 782 -11.36 22.03 28.25
N GLY A 783 -10.53 22.63 29.09
CA GLY A 783 -10.16 24.04 28.98
C GLY A 783 -11.01 24.97 29.83
N ASN A 784 -10.81 26.27 29.62
CA ASN A 784 -11.35 27.30 30.52
C ASN A 784 -12.64 27.90 29.99
N LEU A 785 -13.67 27.92 30.84
CA LEU A 785 -14.94 28.61 30.64
C LEU A 785 -14.97 29.84 31.55
N SER A 786 -15.18 31.02 30.99
CA SER A 786 -15.38 32.28 31.71
C SER A 786 -16.80 32.75 31.49
N ILE A 787 -17.46 33.15 32.57
CA ILE A 787 -18.80 33.74 32.57
C ILE A 787 -18.69 35.09 33.28
N ARG A 788 -19.03 36.17 32.59
CA ARG A 788 -18.94 37.53 33.12
C ARG A 788 -20.30 38.21 33.01
N CYS A 789 -20.77 38.76 34.12
CA CYS A 789 -21.86 39.73 34.09
C CYS A 789 -21.28 41.12 33.76
N LEU A 790 -21.80 41.78 32.73
CA LEU A 790 -21.27 43.06 32.25
C LEU A 790 -21.58 44.22 33.20
N GLU A 791 -22.69 44.15 33.91
CA GLU A 791 -23.22 45.24 34.72
C GLU A 791 -22.76 45.18 36.18
N THR A 792 -22.51 43.97 36.70
CA THR A 792 -22.21 43.77 38.14
C THR A 792 -20.72 43.58 38.42
N GLY A 793 -19.90 43.35 37.40
CA GLY A 793 -18.47 43.07 37.55
C GLY A 793 -18.16 41.69 38.15
N LEU A 794 -19.16 40.82 38.36
CA LEU A 794 -18.95 39.46 38.84
C LEU A 794 -18.49 38.53 37.71
N VAL A 795 -17.48 37.71 38.00
CA VAL A 795 -16.88 36.76 37.04
C VAL A 795 -16.79 35.37 37.67
N ALA A 796 -17.26 34.37 36.93
CA ALA A 796 -16.97 32.97 37.19
C ALA A 796 -15.91 32.44 36.21
N GLU A 797 -14.89 31.79 36.73
CA GLU A 797 -13.88 31.06 35.95
C GLU A 797 -13.95 29.58 36.31
N LEU A 798 -14.13 28.75 35.30
CA LEU A 798 -14.23 27.30 35.39
C LEU A 798 -13.14 26.67 34.51
N ASN A 799 -12.55 25.58 34.99
CA ASN A 799 -11.54 24.79 34.30
C ASN A 799 -12.05 23.35 34.23
N TYR A 800 -12.34 22.91 33.00
CA TYR A 800 -12.62 21.52 32.67
C TYR A 800 -11.28 20.78 32.55
N MET A 801 -10.98 19.94 33.54
CA MET A 801 -9.67 19.32 33.66
C MET A 801 -9.48 18.15 32.70
N THR A 802 -8.29 18.05 32.14
CA THR A 802 -7.86 16.98 31.23
C THR A 802 -7.47 15.72 31.99
N GLN A 803 -7.80 14.54 31.47
CA GLN A 803 -7.27 13.28 32.01
C GLN A 803 -5.74 13.16 31.84
N SER A 804 -5.06 12.46 32.76
CA SER A 804 -3.63 12.14 32.65
C SER A 804 -3.36 11.21 31.45
N PHE A 805 -2.19 11.35 30.84
CA PHE A 805 -1.79 10.65 29.61
C PHE A 805 -1.89 9.11 29.69
N PHE A 806 -1.71 8.51 30.87
CA PHE A 806 -1.70 7.05 31.05
C PHE A 806 -3.00 6.46 31.61
N GLY A 807 -4.06 7.26 31.80
CA GLY A 807 -5.32 6.77 32.36
C GLY A 807 -5.28 6.36 33.84
N PHE A 808 -4.10 6.26 34.44
CA PHE A 808 -3.89 6.06 35.88
C PHE A 808 -3.85 7.44 36.57
N GLY A 809 -4.91 7.76 37.32
CA GLY A 809 -5.02 8.99 38.12
C GLY A 809 -6.45 9.54 38.20
N GLY A 810 -6.86 9.98 39.40
CA GLY A 810 -8.14 10.68 39.61
C GLY A 810 -8.15 12.05 38.91
N GLY A 811 -9.26 12.39 38.25
CA GLY A 811 -9.35 13.62 37.45
C GLY A 811 -10.39 13.61 36.32
N ARG A 812 -10.89 12.43 35.92
CA ARG A 812 -11.81 12.29 34.77
C ARG A 812 -13.06 13.16 34.96
N ARG A 813 -13.33 14.02 33.98
CA ARG A 813 -14.52 14.91 33.91
C ARG A 813 -14.69 15.84 35.11
N GLN A 814 -13.60 16.14 35.81
CA GLN A 814 -13.63 17.08 36.90
C GLN A 814 -13.70 18.52 36.40
N ILE A 815 -14.40 19.35 37.16
CA ILE A 815 -14.48 20.79 36.96
C ILE A 815 -14.05 21.49 38.25
N LYS A 816 -13.22 22.52 38.11
CA LYS A 816 -12.81 23.39 39.22
C LYS A 816 -12.95 24.84 38.81
N GLY A 817 -13.31 25.70 39.74
CA GLY A 817 -13.50 27.09 39.43
C GLY A 817 -13.67 28.00 40.64
N LYS A 818 -13.90 29.26 40.35
CA LYS A 818 -14.10 30.31 41.34
C LYS A 818 -15.05 31.37 40.80
N ILE A 819 -15.80 31.98 41.72
CA ILE A 819 -16.53 33.22 41.46
C ILE A 819 -15.82 34.33 42.22
N TYR A 820 -15.52 35.42 41.55
CA TYR A 820 -14.87 36.57 42.13
C TYR A 820 -15.44 37.88 41.61
N ASP A 821 -15.28 38.92 42.40
CA ASP A 821 -15.56 40.29 41.99
C ASP A 821 -14.34 40.83 41.23
N SER A 822 -14.53 41.25 39.97
CA SER A 822 -13.41 41.66 39.11
C SER A 822 -12.81 43.03 39.45
N LEU A 823 -13.50 43.84 40.26
CA LEU A 823 -13.00 45.15 40.70
C LEU A 823 -12.09 44.99 41.92
N SER A 824 -12.51 44.18 42.89
CA SER A 824 -11.79 43.93 44.14
C SER A 824 -10.83 42.74 44.06
N MET A 825 -10.95 41.91 43.01
CA MET A 825 -10.26 40.62 42.86
C MET A 825 -10.51 39.63 44.01
N LYS A 826 -11.55 39.88 44.82
CA LYS A 826 -11.92 39.04 45.96
C LYS A 826 -12.65 37.80 45.49
N ILE A 827 -12.11 36.63 45.80
CA ILE A 827 -12.81 35.35 45.60
C ILE A 827 -13.96 35.26 46.59
N LEU A 828 -15.16 35.04 46.08
CA LEU A 828 -16.40 34.93 46.84
C LEU A 828 -16.79 33.47 47.05
N HIS A 829 -16.64 32.64 46.01
CA HIS A 829 -16.99 31.23 46.03
C HIS A 829 -15.97 30.39 45.26
N LYS A 830 -15.83 29.12 45.66
CA LYS A 830 -15.11 28.08 44.92
C LYS A 830 -16.11 27.07 44.36
N ILE A 831 -15.82 26.55 43.18
CA ILE A 831 -16.66 25.58 42.48
C ILE A 831 -15.83 24.33 42.27
N GLU A 832 -16.34 23.17 42.67
CA GLU A 832 -15.65 21.89 42.49
C GLU A 832 -16.66 20.78 42.20
N GLY A 833 -16.23 19.75 41.47
CA GLY A 833 -17.05 18.56 41.23
C GLY A 833 -16.75 17.90 39.91
N HIS A 834 -17.77 17.23 39.37
CA HIS A 834 -17.72 16.52 38.10
C HIS A 834 -18.90 16.93 37.21
N TRP A 835 -18.63 17.41 36.00
CA TRP A 835 -19.68 17.92 35.10
C TRP A 835 -20.64 16.82 34.60
N ASP A 836 -20.25 15.55 34.72
CA ASP A 836 -21.10 14.39 34.42
C ASP A 836 -21.79 13.79 35.65
N ARG A 837 -21.62 14.41 36.84
CA ARG A 837 -22.24 13.99 38.11
C ARG A 837 -22.73 15.24 38.85
N THR A 838 -22.16 15.53 40.02
CA THR A 838 -22.53 16.65 40.86
C THR A 838 -21.45 17.73 40.86
N VAL A 839 -21.88 18.99 40.89
CA VAL A 839 -21.02 20.15 41.07
C VAL A 839 -21.52 20.96 42.27
N THR A 840 -20.61 21.31 43.18
CA THR A 840 -20.90 22.11 44.37
C THR A 840 -20.27 23.49 44.27
N VAL A 841 -20.88 24.44 44.98
CA VAL A 841 -20.33 25.76 45.22
C VAL A 841 -20.11 25.93 46.71
N LYS A 842 -18.93 26.44 47.09
CA LYS A 842 -18.52 26.68 48.47
C LYS A 842 -18.18 28.14 48.69
N SER A 843 -18.87 28.78 49.63
CA SER A 843 -18.62 30.17 50.02
C SER A 843 -17.29 30.30 50.77
N THR A 844 -16.51 31.33 50.46
CA THR A 844 -15.23 31.58 51.14
C THR A 844 -15.38 32.34 52.46
N SER A 845 -16.54 32.94 52.72
CA SER A 845 -16.78 33.74 53.94
C SER A 845 -17.31 32.92 55.11
N ASN A 846 -18.26 32.01 54.85
CA ASN A 846 -18.93 31.20 55.88
C ASN A 846 -18.70 29.68 55.72
N ALA A 847 -17.91 29.26 54.71
CA ALA A 847 -17.62 27.86 54.38
C ALA A 847 -18.84 26.97 54.05
N GLU A 848 -20.00 27.59 53.83
CA GLU A 848 -21.23 26.90 53.40
C GLU A 848 -21.04 26.31 52.00
N GLU A 849 -21.50 25.06 51.81
CA GLU A 849 -21.38 24.32 50.57
C GLU A 849 -22.75 23.80 50.13
N ARG A 850 -23.13 24.04 48.88
CA ARG A 850 -24.39 23.58 48.29
C ARG A 850 -24.17 22.99 46.90
N VAL A 851 -24.97 21.99 46.53
CA VAL A 851 -25.01 21.43 45.17
C VAL A 851 -25.69 22.44 44.25
N ILE A 852 -25.07 22.75 43.12
CA ILE A 852 -25.61 23.69 42.12
C ILE A 852 -26.04 22.98 40.82
N TYR A 853 -25.54 21.77 40.59
CA TYR A 853 -25.87 20.98 39.41
C TYR A 853 -25.75 19.49 39.72
N ASP A 854 -26.76 18.72 39.35
CA ASP A 854 -26.76 17.25 39.31
C ASP A 854 -27.11 16.78 37.89
N ALA A 855 -26.14 16.17 37.23
CA ALA A 855 -26.27 15.65 35.88
C ALA A 855 -27.43 14.64 35.77
N ARG A 856 -27.66 13.79 36.77
CA ARG A 856 -28.73 12.79 36.73
C ARG A 856 -30.11 13.46 36.68
N GLU A 857 -30.32 14.50 37.47
CA GLU A 857 -31.58 15.24 37.48
C GLU A 857 -31.82 15.98 36.16
N VAL A 858 -30.76 16.47 35.52
CA VAL A 858 -30.86 17.30 34.31
C VAL A 858 -30.97 16.47 33.03
N ILE A 859 -30.26 15.34 32.93
CA ILE A 859 -30.11 14.58 31.68
C ILE A 859 -30.84 13.23 31.66
N SER A 860 -31.44 12.79 32.78
CA SER A 860 -32.27 11.58 32.76
C SER A 860 -33.67 11.88 32.23
N GLY A 861 -34.26 10.94 31.49
CA GLY A 861 -35.64 11.08 31.02
C GLY A 861 -35.88 12.15 29.95
N LEU A 862 -34.83 12.58 29.22
CA LEU A 862 -34.96 13.53 28.11
C LEU A 862 -35.94 13.00 27.05
N GLN A 863 -36.88 13.87 26.64
CA GLN A 863 -37.89 13.53 25.64
C GLN A 863 -37.49 14.05 24.26
N ALA A 864 -37.76 13.24 23.23
CA ALA A 864 -37.58 13.67 21.86
C ALA A 864 -38.65 14.72 21.49
N PRO A 865 -38.28 15.77 20.74
CA PRO A 865 -39.25 16.71 20.22
C PRO A 865 -40.21 16.03 19.23
N ILE A 866 -41.46 16.49 19.21
CA ILE A 866 -42.53 16.04 18.32
C ILE A 866 -42.95 17.16 17.36
N VAL A 867 -43.40 16.79 16.17
CA VAL A 867 -43.95 17.74 15.19
C VAL A 867 -45.45 17.87 15.45
N LYS A 868 -45.93 19.04 15.90
CA LYS A 868 -47.36 19.30 16.11
C LYS A 868 -48.10 19.61 14.81
N ASN A 869 -47.47 20.39 13.93
CA ASN A 869 -48.06 20.78 12.65
C ASN A 869 -47.02 20.61 11.52
N PRO A 870 -47.01 19.45 10.83
CA PRO A 870 -46.06 19.14 9.77
C PRO A 870 -46.08 20.14 8.61
N GLU A 871 -47.26 20.68 8.24
CA GLU A 871 -47.40 21.62 7.11
C GLU A 871 -46.74 22.98 7.39
N SER A 872 -46.54 23.32 8.65
CA SER A 872 -45.89 24.57 9.07
C SER A 872 -44.38 24.46 9.30
N VAL A 873 -43.80 23.26 9.15
CA VAL A 873 -42.34 23.07 9.24
C VAL A 873 -41.67 23.64 7.99
N TRP A 874 -40.65 24.48 8.18
CA TRP A 874 -39.95 25.10 7.05
C TRP A 874 -39.16 24.08 6.23
N PRO A 875 -39.05 24.23 4.90
CA PRO A 875 -38.23 23.32 4.08
C PRO A 875 -36.74 23.31 4.45
N THR A 876 -36.26 24.35 5.12
CA THR A 876 -34.89 24.48 5.61
C THR A 876 -34.69 23.78 6.96
N GLU A 877 -35.74 23.28 7.61
CA GLU A 877 -35.65 22.65 8.92
C GLU A 877 -34.87 21.32 8.83
N THR A 878 -33.86 21.15 9.70
CA THR A 878 -32.97 19.98 9.77
C THR A 878 -33.66 18.61 9.71
N ALA A 879 -34.80 18.42 10.36
CA ALA A 879 -35.59 17.19 10.39
C ALA A 879 -36.22 16.87 9.02
N LEU A 880 -36.49 17.88 8.20
CA LEU A 880 -36.89 17.69 6.80
C LEU A 880 -35.67 17.52 5.90
N VAL A 881 -34.65 18.38 6.04
CA VAL A 881 -33.42 18.34 5.20
C VAL A 881 -32.74 16.97 5.31
N TRP A 882 -32.59 16.44 6.53
CA TRP A 882 -31.89 15.19 6.80
C TRP A 882 -32.84 14.03 7.14
N GLY A 883 -34.15 14.17 6.90
CA GLY A 883 -35.16 13.21 7.34
C GLY A 883 -34.94 11.80 6.76
N GLU A 884 -34.77 11.70 5.44
CA GLU A 884 -34.54 10.42 4.76
C GLU A 884 -33.23 9.75 5.19
N LEU A 885 -32.17 10.55 5.38
CA LEU A 885 -30.89 10.06 5.89
C LEU A 885 -31.03 9.54 7.33
N SER A 886 -31.71 10.28 8.18
CA SER A 886 -31.94 9.92 9.58
C SER A 886 -32.74 8.62 9.68
N GLU A 887 -33.81 8.49 8.90
CA GLU A 887 -34.61 7.25 8.83
C GLU A 887 -33.75 6.06 8.41
N ALA A 888 -32.93 6.23 7.37
CA ALA A 888 -32.07 5.17 6.85
C ALA A 888 -30.96 4.76 7.83
N ILE A 889 -30.36 5.71 8.56
CA ILE A 889 -29.39 5.41 9.62
C ILE A 889 -30.06 4.65 10.77
N LEU A 890 -31.26 5.09 11.20
CA LEU A 890 -32.00 4.45 12.29
C LEU A 890 -32.46 3.03 11.92
N SER A 891 -32.81 2.78 10.66
CA SER A 891 -33.14 1.45 10.15
C SER A 891 -31.91 0.59 9.79
N LYS A 892 -30.69 1.14 9.90
CA LYS A 892 -29.42 0.52 9.48
C LYS A 892 -29.37 0.16 7.99
N ASP A 893 -30.14 0.85 7.16
CA ASP A 893 -30.08 0.74 5.70
C ASP A 893 -28.99 1.67 5.15
N TRP A 894 -27.77 1.16 5.10
CA TRP A 894 -26.61 1.96 4.71
C TRP A 894 -26.59 2.38 3.24
N GLU A 895 -27.27 1.65 2.35
CA GLU A 895 -27.40 2.06 0.93
C GLU A 895 -28.37 3.22 0.80
N LYS A 896 -29.56 3.12 1.43
CA LYS A 896 -30.52 4.22 1.45
C LYS A 896 -29.93 5.45 2.13
N ALA A 897 -29.14 5.26 3.20
CA ALA A 897 -28.44 6.35 3.87
C ALA A 897 -27.41 7.03 2.96
N ARG A 898 -26.65 6.28 2.15
CA ARG A 898 -25.71 6.87 1.19
C ARG A 898 -26.43 7.74 0.17
N GLU A 899 -27.51 7.22 -0.42
CA GLU A 899 -28.24 7.94 -1.46
C GLU A 899 -28.91 9.21 -0.90
N ALA A 900 -29.60 9.10 0.24
CA ALA A 900 -30.21 10.25 0.90
C ALA A 900 -29.18 11.34 1.25
N LYS A 901 -28.02 10.95 1.78
CA LYS A 901 -26.92 11.87 2.08
C LYS A 901 -26.41 12.58 0.83
N LYS A 902 -26.22 11.81 -0.26
CA LYS A 902 -25.76 12.34 -1.54
C LYS A 902 -26.75 13.35 -2.12
N ILE A 903 -28.05 13.07 -2.07
CA ILE A 903 -29.10 13.96 -2.57
C ILE A 903 -29.01 15.35 -1.90
N VAL A 904 -28.91 15.39 -0.57
CA VAL A 904 -28.81 16.65 0.19
C VAL A 904 -27.54 17.43 -0.19
N GLU A 905 -26.40 16.74 -0.24
CA GLU A 905 -25.10 17.38 -0.54
C GLU A 905 -24.97 17.81 -2.02
N GLU A 906 -25.61 17.11 -2.96
CA GLU A 906 -25.69 17.51 -4.36
C GLU A 906 -26.58 18.72 -4.55
N ARG A 907 -27.72 18.76 -3.86
CA ARG A 907 -28.63 19.91 -3.89
C ARG A 907 -27.95 21.16 -3.35
N GLN A 908 -27.19 21.06 -2.27
CA GLN A 908 -26.41 22.19 -1.74
C GLN A 908 -25.38 22.71 -2.77
N ARG A 909 -24.68 21.82 -3.47
CA ARG A 909 -23.70 22.17 -4.51
C ARG A 909 -24.36 22.81 -5.73
N GLU A 910 -25.55 22.37 -6.11
CA GLU A 910 -26.34 23.00 -7.18
C GLU A 910 -26.76 24.42 -6.79
N LEU A 911 -27.32 24.61 -5.60
CA LEU A 911 -27.72 25.93 -5.11
C LEU A 911 -26.55 26.91 -4.99
N LEU A 912 -25.33 26.41 -4.71
CA LEU A 912 -24.12 27.23 -4.74
C LEU A 912 -23.79 27.68 -6.17
N ARG A 913 -23.75 26.74 -7.13
CA ARG A 913 -23.48 27.04 -8.55
C ARG A 913 -24.50 28.01 -9.14
N GLU A 914 -25.78 27.87 -8.79
CA GLU A 914 -26.83 28.80 -9.22
C GLU A 914 -26.59 30.22 -8.71
N ARG A 915 -26.18 30.38 -7.44
CA ARG A 915 -25.85 31.69 -6.85
C ARG A 915 -24.61 32.30 -7.49
N GLU A 916 -23.56 31.51 -7.68
CA GLU A 916 -22.33 31.94 -8.37
C GLU A 916 -22.62 32.38 -9.80
N ALA A 917 -23.44 31.64 -10.55
CA ALA A 917 -23.83 31.99 -11.91
C ALA A 917 -24.63 33.30 -11.99
N LYS A 918 -25.40 33.64 -10.95
CA LYS A 918 -26.15 34.90 -10.84
C LYS A 918 -25.33 36.05 -10.23
N GLY A 919 -24.13 35.78 -9.72
CA GLY A 919 -23.31 36.75 -8.98
C GLY A 919 -23.95 37.19 -7.65
N GLU A 920 -24.79 36.35 -7.05
CA GLU A 920 -25.51 36.65 -5.81
C GLU A 920 -24.70 36.24 -4.58
N ASN A 921 -24.58 37.15 -3.61
CA ASN A 921 -23.98 36.84 -2.32
C ASN A 921 -24.99 36.18 -1.38
N TRP A 922 -24.54 35.16 -0.63
CA TRP A 922 -25.36 34.57 0.43
C TRP A 922 -25.62 35.57 1.55
N THR A 923 -26.88 35.71 1.94
CA THR A 923 -27.30 36.49 3.11
C THR A 923 -28.19 35.60 3.97
N PRO A 924 -27.85 35.38 5.26
CA PRO A 924 -28.70 34.61 6.17
C PRO A 924 -30.07 35.25 6.33
N LYS A 925 -31.10 34.43 6.54
CA LYS A 925 -32.50 34.89 6.57
C LYS A 925 -32.90 35.46 7.93
N HIS A 926 -32.32 34.96 9.02
CA HIS A 926 -32.76 35.27 10.37
C HIS A 926 -31.72 36.04 11.20
N PHE A 927 -30.49 36.14 10.71
CA PHE A 927 -29.37 36.74 11.43
C PHE A 927 -28.59 37.74 10.58
N LEU A 928 -28.19 38.85 11.21
CA LEU A 928 -27.12 39.70 10.71
C LEU A 928 -25.78 39.11 11.18
N VAL A 929 -24.83 38.99 10.25
CA VAL A 929 -23.55 38.35 10.51
C VAL A 929 -22.41 39.26 10.08
N SER A 930 -21.40 39.37 10.94
CA SER A 930 -20.17 40.10 10.66
C SER A 930 -18.96 39.31 11.17
N TYR A 931 -17.79 39.58 10.58
CA TYR A 931 -16.53 38.96 10.98
C TYR A 931 -15.45 40.01 11.11
N THR A 932 -14.70 39.98 12.22
CA THR A 932 -13.47 40.77 12.38
C THR A 932 -12.32 39.85 12.78
N LYS A 933 -11.09 40.19 12.36
CA LYS A 933 -9.90 39.39 12.72
C LYS A 933 -9.61 39.36 14.23
N GLN A 934 -10.06 40.36 14.97
CA GLN A 934 -9.80 40.52 16.41
C GLN A 934 -10.88 39.84 17.27
N GLU A 935 -12.15 39.97 16.90
CA GLU A 935 -13.29 39.48 17.71
C GLU A 935 -13.95 38.21 17.16
N GLY A 936 -13.60 37.79 15.94
CA GLY A 936 -14.16 36.62 15.29
C GLY A 936 -15.53 36.88 14.66
N TRP A 937 -16.36 35.83 14.59
CA TRP A 937 -17.72 35.90 14.06
C TRP A 937 -18.69 36.46 15.10
N HIS A 938 -19.49 37.44 14.69
CA HIS A 938 -20.58 37.99 15.46
C HIS A 938 -21.91 37.79 14.72
N CYS A 939 -22.88 37.24 15.44
CA CYS A 939 -24.22 36.94 14.93
C CYS A 939 -25.24 37.69 15.80
N SER A 940 -26.19 38.41 15.18
CA SER A 940 -27.30 39.04 15.90
C SER A 940 -28.63 38.75 15.20
N PRO A 941 -29.72 38.46 15.94
CA PRO A 941 -31.01 38.19 15.33
C PRO A 941 -31.57 39.44 14.63
N ILE A 942 -32.34 39.23 13.56
CA ILE A 942 -33.05 40.30 12.85
C ILE A 942 -34.34 40.69 13.60
N THR A 943 -34.94 39.77 14.34
CA THR A 943 -36.16 39.98 15.14
C THR A 943 -35.84 40.07 16.63
N ASN A 944 -36.72 40.74 17.38
CA ASN A 944 -36.58 40.91 18.83
C ASN A 944 -37.12 39.73 19.66
N SER A 945 -37.82 38.79 19.02
CA SER A 945 -38.30 37.56 19.65
C SER A 945 -38.34 36.42 18.64
N VAL A 946 -38.30 35.18 19.13
CA VAL A 946 -38.46 33.96 18.33
C VAL A 946 -39.94 33.52 18.40
N PRO A 947 -40.62 33.35 17.26
CA PRO A 947 -42.02 32.90 17.25
C PRO A 947 -42.14 31.43 17.69
N ASN A 948 -43.35 31.02 18.07
CA ASN A 948 -43.67 29.62 18.36
C ASN A 948 -43.35 28.70 17.18
N ALA A 949 -42.75 27.55 17.48
CA ALA A 949 -42.30 26.58 16.52
C ALA A 949 -43.32 25.45 16.30
N PRO A 950 -43.33 24.86 15.09
CA PRO A 950 -44.13 23.67 14.80
C PRO A 950 -43.60 22.39 15.48
N ILE A 951 -42.31 22.39 15.85
CA ILE A 951 -41.64 21.31 16.58
C ILE A 951 -41.64 21.69 18.06
N VAL A 952 -42.12 20.79 18.93
CA VAL A 952 -42.22 21.03 20.37
C VAL A 952 -41.70 19.87 21.20
N THR A 953 -41.23 20.14 22.40
CA THR A 953 -41.01 19.07 23.41
C THR A 953 -42.23 18.92 24.31
N LEU A 954 -42.44 17.69 24.82
CA LEU A 954 -43.54 17.31 25.71
C LEU A 954 -43.17 17.50 27.18
#